data_AF-A0ABD3RG27-F1
#
_entry.id   AF-A0ABD3RG27-F1
#
_cell.length_a   1.000
_cell.length_b   1.000
_cell.length_c   1.000
_cell.angle_alpha   90.00
_cell.angle_beta   90.00
_cell.angle_gamma   90.00
#
_symmetry.space_group_name_H-M   'P 1'
#
loop_
_entity.id
_entity.type
_entity.pdbx_description
1 polymer ?
#
loop_
_entity_poly.entity_id
_entity_poly.type
_entity_poly.pdbx_seq_one_letter_code
_entity_poly.pdbx_strand_id
1 'polypeptide(L)'
;MKSPPTDEEGAGGGTKSWLSAARDVVIQLSSKTGRRHPNDALLWDVLRAFGGGVEGVAAAAGRDDCDSRCAPGPVNLDPDDGGSTSADVLRGRISVDLLDEVDIDQARMFGRRLASVSALLLHGDGHGHGGGGDDDYYYYYDDDDDRDATIRRLLRLALHRRAVQILSTTDPILSKRKALRVRSLVDFIWSQSLLLGPKVAAWSDRPTLVDLVNGRDLRSSSSSYYDEFHPGFRRAVIDERTSDYGPVHINVLRIDIVRRSDDTSGDERRWGGGRNDRLHPTIVRMRCVDARDTTTDLRLLAERTGAIAAVSGGFFLYSEPDVESPSSRTDPVGLLVTDGRVIGPPVFRRAAILQSSTTTTGGDGGGGTSSIRIGKVGMEGVTCILVRTTPGSSSSFSSDGDVLGTFTIGKDGARCAHRGHGADEVDMHESDIAFSIVGGSVVATHRVPTRIRVPLAGFVLQVPTCAVPDSILRRAEEDGSIRVSYALPFPNDSVMNAIAGGPMLFSDDDRDCCAGDTIDLISEDFRGSAPPVTFSQDETHDHNLLPRMAVGIARCTITGNEQLVCVAVDGRNLDRALGLTLRGTADLMRSLGCTTAMNLDGGSSKRMVVWDPKSRVHRVVCLSTTEIKACVGDGEGDVEPLRPVHSAILFLPG
;
A
#
# COMPACT_ATOMS: atom_id res chain seq x y z
N MET A 1 12.19 63.18 42.70
CA MET A 1 10.90 63.46 43.35
C MET A 1 9.84 62.65 42.63
N LYS A 2 9.20 61.74 43.37
CA LYS A 2 7.94 61.01 43.14
C LYS A 2 7.48 60.71 41.69
N SER A 3 7.44 59.42 41.37
CA SER A 3 6.69 58.81 40.27
C SER A 3 5.17 59.11 40.37
N PRO A 4 4.47 59.15 39.22
CA PRO A 4 3.03 58.83 39.15
C PRO A 4 2.76 57.58 38.27
N PRO A 5 1.55 56.99 38.38
CA PRO A 5 1.34 55.55 38.24
C PRO A 5 0.98 55.10 36.82
N THR A 6 1.30 53.84 36.53
CA THR A 6 0.81 53.06 35.39
C THR A 6 -0.52 52.42 35.77
N ASP A 7 -1.61 52.89 35.15
CA ASP A 7 -2.88 52.17 35.11
C ASP A 7 -2.82 51.15 33.95
N GLU A 8 -2.47 49.91 34.26
CA GLU A 8 -2.78 48.73 33.44
C GLU A 8 -3.89 47.94 34.14
N GLU A 9 -5.15 48.28 33.86
CA GLU A 9 -6.24 47.32 33.89
C GLU A 9 -6.55 46.92 32.44
N GLY A 10 -6.08 45.74 32.05
CA GLY A 10 -6.30 45.17 30.72
C GLY A 10 -6.02 43.67 30.68
N ALA A 11 -7.04 42.87 31.03
CA ALA A 11 -7.27 41.49 30.57
C ALA A 11 -6.04 40.56 30.42
N GLY A 12 -5.45 40.12 31.54
CA GLY A 12 -4.51 39.01 31.58
C GLY A 12 -5.18 37.63 31.54
N GLY A 13 -5.75 37.24 30.40
CA GLY A 13 -6.19 35.87 30.13
C GLY A 13 -5.02 35.00 29.69
N GLY A 14 -4.23 34.48 30.64
CA GLY A 14 -3.08 33.63 30.36
C GLY A 14 -3.47 32.34 29.62
N THR A 15 -3.04 32.20 28.36
CA THR A 15 -3.12 30.94 27.62
C THR A 15 -2.15 29.92 28.23
N LYS A 16 -2.69 28.93 28.94
CA LYS A 16 -1.91 27.75 29.35
C LYS A 16 -1.48 26.96 28.11
N SER A 17 -0.24 26.49 28.08
CA SER A 17 0.25 25.64 26.99
C SER A 17 -0.47 24.28 27.00
N TRP A 18 -0.62 23.67 25.82
CA TRP A 18 -1.29 22.37 25.63
C TRP A 18 -0.66 21.25 26.49
N LEU A 19 0.66 21.29 26.67
CA LEU A 19 1.40 20.39 27.58
C LEU A 19 0.95 20.54 29.05
N SER A 20 0.55 21.74 29.48
CA SER A 20 0.02 21.94 30.84
C SER A 20 -1.38 21.36 30.99
N ALA A 21 -2.25 21.49 29.98
CA ALA A 21 -3.62 20.99 30.05
C ALA A 21 -3.68 19.44 29.95
N ALA A 22 -2.89 18.85 29.06
CA ALA A 22 -2.78 17.39 28.96
C ALA A 22 -2.15 16.77 30.23
N ARG A 23 -1.17 17.46 30.83
CA ARG A 23 -0.53 17.04 32.07
C ARG A 23 -1.47 17.16 33.28
N ASP A 24 -2.31 18.19 33.33
CA ASP A 24 -3.34 18.35 34.37
C ASP A 24 -4.39 17.22 34.30
N VAL A 25 -4.78 16.79 33.09
CA VAL A 25 -5.70 15.65 32.88
C VAL A 25 -5.05 14.31 33.26
N VAL A 26 -3.79 14.07 32.90
CA VAL A 26 -3.06 12.85 33.30
C VAL A 26 -2.80 12.79 34.81
N ILE A 27 -2.53 13.93 35.45
CA ILE A 27 -2.39 14.04 36.92
C ILE A 27 -3.73 13.78 37.63
N GLN A 28 -4.85 14.23 37.06
CA GLN A 28 -6.19 13.91 37.58
C GLN A 28 -6.53 12.42 37.43
N LEU A 29 -6.13 11.78 36.33
CA LEU A 29 -6.34 10.34 36.11
C LEU A 29 -5.45 9.46 37.01
N SER A 30 -4.21 9.88 37.27
CA SER A 30 -3.26 9.17 38.15
C SER A 30 -3.63 9.29 39.65
N SER A 31 -4.27 10.40 40.04
CA SER A 31 -4.67 10.65 41.43
C SER A 31 -5.97 9.95 41.82
N LYS A 32 -6.81 9.54 40.86
CA LYS A 32 -8.05 8.79 41.11
C LYS A 32 -7.89 7.27 41.18
N THR A 33 -6.90 6.68 40.49
CA THR A 33 -6.76 5.21 40.35
C THR A 33 -5.74 4.56 41.28
N GLY A 34 -4.91 5.34 41.98
CA GLY A 34 -4.05 4.87 43.08
C GLY A 34 -2.96 3.84 42.75
N ARG A 35 -2.80 3.39 41.50
CA ARG A 35 -1.75 2.46 41.05
C ARG A 35 -1.23 2.83 39.66
N ARG A 36 0.10 2.81 39.47
CA ARG A 36 0.75 2.82 38.14
C ARG A 36 0.49 1.47 37.47
N HIS A 37 -0.16 1.46 36.31
CA HIS A 37 -0.44 0.25 35.51
C HIS A 37 0.48 0.18 34.27
N PRO A 38 0.76 -1.01 33.69
CA PRO A 38 1.72 -1.19 32.60
C PRO A 38 1.42 -0.37 31.32
N ASN A 39 0.17 0.09 31.15
CA ASN A 39 -0.30 0.83 29.98
C ASN A 39 -0.21 2.36 30.09
N ASP A 40 0.31 2.90 31.21
CA ASP A 40 0.62 4.34 31.31
C ASP A 40 1.60 4.76 30.22
N ALA A 41 2.55 3.89 29.86
CA ALA A 41 3.51 4.12 28.77
C ALA A 41 2.82 4.34 27.42
N LEU A 42 1.72 3.63 27.14
CA LEU A 42 0.99 3.68 25.87
C LEU A 42 0.14 4.96 25.74
N LEU A 43 -0.48 5.41 26.84
CA LEU A 43 -1.13 6.73 26.91
C LEU A 43 -0.09 7.86 26.77
N TRP A 44 1.09 7.69 27.36
CA TRP A 44 2.24 8.57 27.13
C TRP A 44 2.77 8.47 25.71
N ASP A 45 2.61 7.37 24.99
CA ASP A 45 3.01 7.24 23.57
C ASP A 45 1.99 7.91 22.64
N VAL A 46 0.69 7.81 22.94
CA VAL A 46 -0.36 8.61 22.29
C VAL A 46 -0.09 10.10 22.54
N LEU A 47 0.12 10.51 23.78
CA LEU A 47 0.41 11.91 24.12
C LEU A 47 1.78 12.38 23.62
N ARG A 48 2.81 11.52 23.52
CA ARG A 48 4.12 11.83 22.90
C ARG A 48 4.01 11.93 21.38
N ALA A 49 3.21 11.08 20.75
CA ALA A 49 2.86 11.19 19.32
C ALA A 49 2.13 12.50 19.02
N PHE A 50 1.36 13.03 19.97
CA PHE A 50 0.66 14.31 19.83
C PHE A 50 1.41 15.51 20.44
N GLY A 51 2.55 15.33 21.12
CA GLY A 51 3.05 16.32 22.08
C GLY A 51 4.52 16.39 22.50
N GLY A 52 5.38 15.47 22.07
CA GLY A 52 6.79 15.53 22.47
C GLY A 52 7.49 14.18 22.48
N GLY A 53 7.75 13.62 21.30
CA GLY A 53 8.90 12.77 21.02
C GLY A 53 9.73 13.46 19.96
N VAL A 54 10.73 14.24 20.39
CA VAL A 54 11.45 15.27 19.61
C VAL A 54 12.27 14.72 18.42
N GLU A 55 12.23 13.43 18.11
CA GLU A 55 12.97 12.88 16.96
C GLU A 55 12.11 12.08 15.96
N GLY A 56 10.96 11.50 16.36
CA GLY A 56 10.13 10.67 15.46
C GLY A 56 9.00 11.42 14.76
N VAL A 57 8.21 12.20 15.52
CA VAL A 57 7.10 12.98 14.94
C VAL A 57 7.58 14.32 14.37
N ALA A 58 8.68 14.88 14.91
CA ALA A 58 9.39 15.99 14.29
C ALA A 58 10.03 15.60 12.94
N ALA A 59 10.35 14.32 12.73
CA ALA A 59 10.78 13.81 11.42
C ALA A 59 9.60 13.59 10.46
N ALA A 60 8.43 13.16 10.97
CA ALA A 60 7.19 13.03 10.19
C ALA A 60 6.55 14.37 9.80
N ALA A 61 6.94 15.48 10.43
CA ALA A 61 6.38 16.82 10.19
C ALA A 61 7.33 17.79 9.46
N GLY A 62 8.52 17.35 9.05
CA GLY A 62 9.58 18.23 8.56
C GLY A 62 10.30 18.92 9.72
N ARG A 63 11.64 18.86 9.71
CA ARG A 63 12.47 19.61 10.65
C ARG A 63 12.18 21.11 10.47
N ASP A 64 11.63 21.74 11.50
CA ASP A 64 11.82 23.15 11.93
C ASP A 64 10.73 23.67 12.90
N ASP A 65 9.99 22.78 13.58
CA ASP A 65 8.95 23.16 14.55
C ASP A 65 9.53 23.56 15.93
N CYS A 66 10.53 24.45 15.96
CA CYS A 66 11.09 25.01 17.19
C CYS A 66 10.33 26.24 17.73
N ASP A 67 9.20 26.63 17.14
CA ASP A 67 8.37 27.71 17.68
C ASP A 67 7.02 27.18 18.18
N SER A 68 7.05 26.65 19.41
CA SER A 68 5.91 26.18 20.20
C SER A 68 4.90 27.29 20.57
N ARG A 69 4.81 28.36 19.78
CA ARG A 69 4.00 29.56 20.03
C ARG A 69 3.00 29.88 18.93
N CYS A 70 2.98 29.17 17.80
CA CYS A 70 2.11 29.53 16.68
C CYS A 70 1.42 28.32 16.00
N ALA A 71 0.63 27.54 16.74
CA ALA A 71 -0.39 26.69 16.12
C ALA A 71 -1.78 27.34 16.32
N PRO A 72 -2.30 28.12 15.35
CA PRO A 72 -3.64 28.67 15.46
C PRO A 72 -4.65 27.53 15.36
N GLY A 73 -5.39 27.30 16.45
CA GLY A 73 -6.56 26.44 16.49
C GLY A 73 -7.48 26.93 17.60
N PRO A 74 -8.80 26.99 17.38
CA PRO A 74 -9.71 27.50 18.41
C PRO A 74 -9.56 26.69 19.71
N VAL A 75 -9.45 27.43 20.82
CA VAL A 75 -9.22 26.88 22.16
C VAL A 75 -10.46 26.11 22.65
N ASN A 76 -11.65 26.51 22.18
CA ASN A 76 -12.91 25.78 22.29
C ASN A 76 -13.17 25.00 21.00
N LEU A 77 -12.89 23.70 21.04
CA LEU A 77 -13.31 22.76 20.00
C LEU A 77 -13.97 21.60 20.72
N ASP A 78 -15.28 21.67 20.88
CA ASP A 78 -16.07 20.55 21.35
C ASP A 78 -16.74 19.91 20.12
N PRO A 79 -16.36 18.67 19.73
CA PRO A 79 -16.97 18.01 18.58
C PRO A 79 -18.48 17.77 18.73
N ASP A 80 -19.03 17.93 19.94
CA ASP A 80 -20.44 17.71 20.28
C ASP A 80 -21.27 19.01 20.44
N ASP A 81 -20.67 20.19 20.24
CA ASP A 81 -21.36 21.47 20.37
C ASP A 81 -22.31 21.82 19.19
N GLY A 82 -22.38 20.94 18.18
CA GLY A 82 -23.19 21.16 16.96
C GLY A 82 -22.74 22.34 16.09
N GLY A 83 -21.58 22.93 16.40
CA GLY A 83 -21.04 24.13 15.78
C GLY A 83 -20.18 23.84 14.53
N SER A 84 -19.24 24.74 14.24
CA SER A 84 -18.39 24.72 13.04
C SER A 84 -17.43 23.52 12.94
N THR A 85 -17.45 22.62 13.93
CA THR A 85 -16.53 21.49 14.05
C THR A 85 -17.20 20.15 14.25
N SER A 86 -18.52 20.09 14.01
CA SER A 86 -19.22 18.81 13.91
C SER A 86 -18.66 17.94 12.78
N ALA A 87 -18.90 16.63 12.88
CA ALA A 87 -18.41 15.67 11.90
C ALA A 87 -18.95 15.97 10.48
N ASP A 88 -20.20 16.41 10.38
CA ASP A 88 -20.84 16.77 9.10
C ASP A 88 -20.24 18.03 8.49
N VAL A 89 -19.94 19.05 9.31
CA VAL A 89 -19.27 20.28 8.83
C VAL A 89 -17.86 19.96 8.33
N LEU A 90 -17.09 19.16 9.08
CA LEU A 90 -15.76 18.72 8.65
C LEU A 90 -15.81 17.85 7.39
N ARG A 91 -16.76 16.92 7.28
CA ARG A 91 -17.01 16.15 6.06
C ARG A 91 -17.26 17.06 4.87
N GLY A 92 -18.10 18.08 5.04
CA GLY A 92 -18.39 19.08 4.01
C GLY A 92 -17.14 19.86 3.59
N ARG A 93 -16.39 20.38 4.55
CA ARG A 93 -15.13 21.08 4.30
C ARG A 93 -14.09 20.20 3.60
N ILE A 94 -13.87 18.98 4.06
CA ILE A 94 -12.93 18.03 3.42
C ILE A 94 -13.32 17.77 1.96
N SER A 95 -14.61 17.69 1.66
CA SER A 95 -15.10 17.47 0.30
C SER A 95 -14.86 18.66 -0.65
N VAL A 96 -14.54 19.85 -0.12
CA VAL A 96 -14.33 21.10 -0.88
C VAL A 96 -12.87 21.53 -0.82
N ASP A 97 -12.32 21.67 0.39
CA ASP A 97 -10.97 22.17 0.67
C ASP A 97 -9.87 21.27 0.09
N LEU A 98 -10.19 20.02 -0.26
CA LEU A 98 -9.23 19.07 -0.86
C LEU A 98 -9.30 18.98 -2.39
N LEU A 99 -10.22 19.69 -3.05
CA LEU A 99 -10.39 19.60 -4.51
C LEU A 99 -9.20 20.13 -5.31
N ASP A 100 -8.36 20.94 -4.68
CA ASP A 100 -7.10 21.41 -5.27
C ASP A 100 -6.03 20.30 -5.31
N GLU A 101 -6.17 19.27 -4.48
CA GLU A 101 -5.18 18.19 -4.32
C GLU A 101 -5.65 16.83 -4.86
N VAL A 102 -6.97 16.56 -4.88
CA VAL A 102 -7.55 15.28 -5.29
C VAL A 102 -8.88 15.48 -6.02
N ASP A 103 -9.34 14.46 -6.75
CA ASP A 103 -10.65 14.52 -7.39
C ASP A 103 -11.82 14.52 -6.39
N ILE A 104 -13.01 14.86 -6.88
CA ILE A 104 -14.22 15.02 -6.07
C ILE A 104 -14.65 13.74 -5.35
N ASP A 105 -14.43 12.56 -5.95
CA ASP A 105 -14.83 11.29 -5.35
C ASP A 105 -13.90 10.95 -4.19
N GLN A 106 -12.60 11.23 -4.33
CA GLN A 106 -11.61 11.09 -3.27
C GLN A 106 -11.87 12.04 -2.10
N ALA A 107 -12.08 13.32 -2.38
CA ALA A 107 -12.36 14.32 -1.34
C ALA A 107 -13.59 13.91 -0.52
N ARG A 108 -14.67 13.49 -1.19
CA ARG A 108 -15.89 12.98 -0.56
C ARG A 108 -15.65 11.72 0.26
N MET A 109 -14.84 10.78 -0.24
CA MET A 109 -14.46 9.56 0.48
C MET A 109 -13.71 9.89 1.77
N PHE A 110 -12.72 10.79 1.74
CA PHE A 110 -12.02 11.19 2.97
C PHE A 110 -12.96 11.83 3.99
N GLY A 111 -13.88 12.68 3.53
CA GLY A 111 -14.90 13.27 4.38
C GLY A 111 -15.82 12.22 5.03
N ARG A 112 -16.29 11.23 4.25
CA ARG A 112 -17.12 10.12 4.78
C ARG A 112 -16.38 9.31 5.82
N ARG A 113 -15.13 8.90 5.56
CA ARG A 113 -14.33 8.13 6.53
C ARG A 113 -14.10 8.89 7.84
N LEU A 114 -13.81 10.19 7.77
CA LEU A 114 -13.67 11.00 8.99
C LEU A 114 -14.96 11.00 9.81
N ALA A 115 -16.11 11.17 9.14
CA ALA A 115 -17.41 11.11 9.80
C ALA A 115 -17.68 9.73 10.42
N SER A 116 -17.39 8.63 9.72
CA SER A 116 -17.55 7.27 10.24
C SER A 116 -16.69 7.01 11.48
N VAL A 117 -15.42 7.43 11.48
CA VAL A 117 -14.54 7.28 12.65
C VAL A 117 -15.00 8.17 13.81
N SER A 118 -15.50 9.39 13.53
CA SER A 118 -16.09 10.24 14.57
C SER A 118 -17.33 9.60 15.20
N ALA A 119 -18.23 9.05 14.39
CA ALA A 119 -19.44 8.37 14.86
C ALA A 119 -19.11 7.14 15.72
N LEU A 120 -18.14 6.33 15.29
CA LEU A 120 -17.60 5.19 16.05
C LEU A 120 -17.13 5.61 17.45
N LEU A 121 -16.46 6.76 17.56
CA LEU A 121 -15.91 7.24 18.82
C LEU A 121 -16.96 7.94 19.70
N LEU A 122 -18.07 8.41 19.11
CA LEU A 122 -19.20 8.99 19.83
C LEU A 122 -20.06 7.90 20.50
N HIS A 123 -20.41 6.88 19.73
CA HIS A 123 -21.26 5.78 20.17
C HIS A 123 -20.35 4.57 20.46
N GLY A 124 -19.92 4.40 21.71
CA GLY A 124 -19.41 3.09 22.13
C GLY A 124 -20.49 2.04 21.83
N ASP A 125 -20.09 0.90 21.23
CA ASP A 125 -20.98 -0.16 20.70
C ASP A 125 -22.35 -0.17 21.37
N GLY A 126 -23.34 0.42 20.69
CA GLY A 126 -24.73 0.34 21.11
C GLY A 126 -25.23 -1.08 20.93
N HIS A 127 -24.98 -1.95 21.91
CA HIS A 127 -25.93 -3.02 22.17
C HIS A 127 -27.19 -2.37 22.74
N GLY A 128 -28.13 -2.07 21.85
CA GLY A 128 -29.49 -1.76 22.23
C GLY A 128 -30.05 -2.93 23.04
N HIS A 129 -30.21 -2.75 24.35
CA HIS A 129 -31.18 -3.51 25.13
C HIS A 129 -32.58 -3.10 24.67
N GLY A 130 -33.01 -3.65 23.54
CA GLY A 130 -34.41 -3.77 23.17
C GLY A 130 -35.01 -4.93 23.96
N GLY A 131 -35.55 -4.65 25.14
CA GLY A 131 -36.25 -5.63 25.96
C GLY A 131 -36.75 -5.00 27.24
N GLY A 132 -38.02 -4.57 27.24
CA GLY A 132 -38.67 -3.98 28.40
C GLY A 132 -38.73 -4.94 29.58
N GLY A 133 -38.55 -4.37 30.76
CA GLY A 133 -38.71 -5.03 32.05
C GLY A 133 -38.29 -4.04 33.13
N ASP A 134 -39.28 -3.44 33.79
CA ASP A 134 -39.10 -2.72 35.04
C ASP A 134 -38.45 -3.67 36.04
N ASP A 135 -37.19 -3.43 36.43
CA ASP A 135 -36.63 -3.91 37.70
C ASP A 135 -35.39 -3.07 38.05
N ASP A 136 -35.51 -2.31 39.13
CA ASP A 136 -34.46 -1.56 39.80
C ASP A 136 -33.35 -2.52 40.29
N TYR A 137 -32.19 -2.50 39.62
CA TYR A 137 -30.94 -3.03 40.17
C TYR A 137 -29.81 -2.02 39.96
N TYR A 138 -29.32 -1.48 41.07
CA TYR A 138 -28.10 -0.65 41.14
C TYR A 138 -26.92 -1.43 40.56
N TYR A 139 -26.46 -1.06 39.36
CA TYR A 139 -25.18 -1.52 38.83
C TYR A 139 -24.04 -0.80 39.55
N TYR A 140 -23.08 -1.58 40.05
CA TYR A 140 -21.74 -1.07 40.35
C TYR A 140 -21.16 -0.52 39.05
N TYR A 141 -20.82 0.77 39.03
CA TYR A 141 -20.06 1.38 37.93
C TYR A 141 -18.63 0.81 37.98
N ASP A 142 -18.25 0.03 36.98
CA ASP A 142 -16.88 -0.43 36.79
C ASP A 142 -16.01 0.76 36.32
N ASP A 143 -14.90 1.03 37.00
CA ASP A 143 -13.95 2.12 36.70
C ASP A 143 -13.34 2.02 35.28
N ASP A 144 -13.41 0.85 34.64
CA ASP A 144 -12.90 0.62 33.29
C ASP A 144 -13.82 1.22 32.19
N ASP A 145 -15.14 1.29 32.41
CA ASP A 145 -16.08 1.90 31.46
C ASP A 145 -15.89 3.42 31.32
N ASP A 146 -15.57 4.10 32.43
CA ASP A 146 -15.31 5.55 32.45
C ASP A 146 -13.97 5.89 31.77
N ARG A 147 -12.96 5.01 31.90
CA ARG A 147 -11.67 5.15 31.22
C ARG A 147 -11.81 5.01 29.70
N ASP A 148 -12.59 4.04 29.25
CA ASP A 148 -12.80 3.78 27.83
C ASP A 148 -13.64 4.87 27.15
N ALA A 149 -14.67 5.35 27.85
CA ALA A 149 -15.41 6.54 27.43
C ALA A 149 -14.48 7.77 27.32
N THR A 150 -13.53 7.91 28.25
CA THR A 150 -12.53 8.98 28.23
C THR A 150 -11.56 8.85 27.05
N ILE A 151 -11.01 7.67 26.78
CA ILE A 151 -10.10 7.43 25.64
C ILE A 151 -10.81 7.72 24.31
N ARG A 152 -12.03 7.22 24.11
CA ARG A 152 -12.81 7.48 22.89
C ARG A 152 -13.07 8.97 22.67
N ARG A 153 -13.46 9.69 23.73
CA ARG A 153 -13.65 11.15 23.69
C ARG A 153 -12.34 11.88 23.33
N LEU A 154 -11.21 11.46 23.91
CA LEU A 154 -9.90 12.05 23.60
C LEU A 154 -9.48 11.82 22.14
N LEU A 155 -9.65 10.59 21.62
CA LEU A 155 -9.36 10.27 20.23
C LEU A 155 -10.26 11.06 19.27
N ARG A 156 -11.55 11.22 19.60
CA ARG A 156 -12.49 11.98 18.77
C ARG A 156 -12.17 13.46 18.77
N LEU A 157 -11.85 14.01 19.93
CA LEU A 157 -11.38 15.38 20.06
C LEU A 157 -10.09 15.58 19.24
N ALA A 158 -9.13 14.66 19.34
CA ALA A 158 -7.89 14.70 18.57
C ALA A 158 -8.16 14.68 17.05
N LEU A 159 -9.03 13.78 16.58
CA LEU A 159 -9.45 13.70 15.18
C LEU A 159 -9.99 15.03 14.67
N HIS A 160 -10.96 15.61 15.38
CA HIS A 160 -11.61 16.86 14.96
C HIS A 160 -10.65 18.04 15.00
N ARG A 161 -9.91 18.23 16.11
CA ARG A 161 -8.96 19.34 16.24
C ARG A 161 -7.88 19.27 15.18
N ARG A 162 -7.32 18.09 14.94
CA ARG A 162 -6.25 17.92 13.95
C ARG A 162 -6.77 18.09 12.52
N ALA A 163 -7.98 17.62 12.21
CA ALA A 163 -8.61 17.89 10.92
C ALA A 163 -8.78 19.39 10.66
N VAL A 164 -9.30 20.15 11.64
CA VAL A 164 -9.41 21.61 11.53
C VAL A 164 -8.04 22.25 11.28
N GLN A 165 -7.01 21.84 12.02
CA GLN A 165 -5.64 22.35 11.85
C GLN A 165 -5.08 22.08 10.45
N ILE A 166 -5.28 20.86 9.93
CA ILE A 166 -4.83 20.48 8.57
C ILE A 166 -5.54 21.34 7.54
N LEU A 167 -6.87 21.47 7.62
CA LEU A 167 -7.65 22.22 6.64
C LEU A 167 -7.34 23.72 6.66
N SER A 168 -7.06 24.27 7.84
CA SER A 168 -6.83 25.70 8.06
C SER A 168 -5.37 26.13 7.92
N THR A 169 -4.45 25.20 7.63
CA THR A 169 -3.03 25.53 7.48
C THR A 169 -2.79 26.41 6.25
N THR A 170 -1.98 27.45 6.42
CA THR A 170 -1.50 28.34 5.35
C THR A 170 -0.01 28.14 5.06
N ASP A 171 0.62 27.14 5.69
CA ASP A 171 2.03 26.85 5.47
C ASP A 171 2.27 26.46 3.99
N PRO A 172 3.28 27.03 3.29
CA PRO A 172 3.47 26.81 1.86
C PRO A 172 3.72 25.35 1.43
N ILE A 173 4.24 24.52 2.34
CA ILE A 173 4.55 23.11 2.09
C ILE A 173 3.38 22.24 2.53
N LEU A 174 2.90 22.43 3.76
CA LEU A 174 1.86 21.60 4.36
C LEU A 174 0.47 21.86 3.77
N SER A 175 0.22 23.06 3.24
CA SER A 175 -1.03 23.40 2.55
C SER A 175 -1.22 22.68 1.22
N LYS A 176 -0.15 22.08 0.66
CA LYS A 176 -0.19 21.27 -0.56
C LYS A 176 -0.33 19.78 -0.28
N ARG A 177 -0.45 19.37 0.99
CA ARG A 177 -0.50 17.95 1.42
C ARG A 177 -1.68 17.66 2.34
N LYS A 178 -2.74 18.48 2.31
CA LYS A 178 -3.90 18.34 3.18
C LYS A 178 -4.60 17.00 2.99
N ALA A 179 -4.74 16.53 1.75
CA ALA A 179 -5.42 15.28 1.42
C ALA A 179 -4.68 14.07 1.99
N LEU A 180 -3.36 14.02 1.81
CA LEU A 180 -2.50 12.99 2.40
C LEU A 180 -2.62 13.00 3.93
N ARG A 181 -2.51 14.18 4.56
CA ARG A 181 -2.54 14.32 6.02
C ARG A 181 -3.89 13.97 6.63
N VAL A 182 -5.01 14.35 5.99
CA VAL A 182 -6.36 13.95 6.41
C VAL A 182 -6.52 12.43 6.32
N ARG A 183 -6.07 11.82 5.22
CA ARG A 183 -6.09 10.36 5.06
C ARG A 183 -5.28 9.66 6.16
N SER A 184 -4.03 10.07 6.37
CA SER A 184 -3.16 9.50 7.41
C SER A 184 -3.77 9.63 8.80
N LEU A 185 -4.32 10.81 9.14
CA LEU A 185 -4.98 11.06 10.41
C LEU A 185 -6.15 10.08 10.65
N VAL A 186 -7.02 9.91 9.66
CA VAL A 186 -8.20 9.05 9.79
C VAL A 186 -7.79 7.58 9.94
N ASP A 187 -6.87 7.09 9.11
CA ASP A 187 -6.37 5.71 9.19
C ASP A 187 -5.63 5.45 10.54
N PHE A 188 -4.91 6.45 11.06
CA PHE A 188 -4.25 6.38 12.37
C PHE A 188 -5.25 6.34 13.52
N ILE A 189 -6.19 7.28 13.59
CA ILE A 189 -7.19 7.32 14.67
C ILE A 189 -8.08 6.07 14.65
N TRP A 190 -8.44 5.57 13.47
CA TRP A 190 -9.10 4.28 13.31
C TRP A 190 -8.27 3.14 13.93
N SER A 191 -6.98 3.06 13.62
CA SER A 191 -6.11 2.00 14.15
C SER A 191 -5.95 2.11 15.68
N GLN A 192 -5.79 3.33 16.19
CA GLN A 192 -5.65 3.57 17.63
C GLN A 192 -6.95 3.32 18.39
N SER A 193 -8.12 3.61 17.82
CA SER A 193 -9.40 3.33 18.48
C SER A 193 -9.61 1.83 18.70
N LEU A 194 -9.01 1.00 17.84
CA LEU A 194 -9.06 -0.46 17.93
C LEU A 194 -8.06 -1.01 18.95
N LEU A 195 -6.84 -0.47 18.99
CA LEU A 195 -5.78 -0.89 19.92
C LEU A 195 -6.05 -0.45 21.36
N LEU A 196 -6.71 0.69 21.55
CA LEU A 196 -6.96 1.30 22.86
C LEU A 196 -8.38 1.03 23.39
N GLY A 197 -9.22 0.33 22.62
CA GLY A 197 -10.60 0.04 23.01
C GLY A 197 -10.76 -1.23 23.86
N PRO A 198 -11.92 -1.40 24.53
CA PRO A 198 -12.22 -2.53 25.44
C PRO A 198 -12.07 -3.91 24.80
N LYS A 199 -12.15 -3.96 23.47
CA LYS A 199 -12.17 -5.20 22.68
C LYS A 199 -10.87 -5.99 22.75
N VAL A 200 -9.72 -5.36 23.04
CA VAL A 200 -8.44 -6.08 23.19
C VAL A 200 -8.47 -7.04 24.38
N ALA A 201 -9.11 -6.67 25.49
CA ALA A 201 -9.28 -7.56 26.63
C ALA A 201 -10.22 -8.72 26.30
N ALA A 202 -11.30 -8.46 25.56
CA ALA A 202 -12.31 -9.46 25.17
C ALA A 202 -11.78 -10.56 24.24
N TRP A 203 -10.61 -10.37 23.60
CA TRP A 203 -10.01 -11.35 22.70
C TRP A 203 -8.77 -12.03 23.26
N SER A 204 -8.36 -11.70 24.48
CA SER A 204 -7.12 -12.22 25.08
C SER A 204 -7.06 -13.76 25.16
N ASP A 205 -8.20 -14.43 25.35
CA ASP A 205 -8.30 -15.89 25.38
C ASP A 205 -8.36 -16.55 23.99
N ARG A 206 -8.32 -15.77 22.90
CA ARG A 206 -8.35 -16.29 21.52
C ARG A 206 -6.94 -16.64 21.04
N PRO A 207 -6.79 -17.62 20.13
CA PRO A 207 -5.51 -17.87 19.48
C PRO A 207 -5.02 -16.63 18.72
N THR A 208 -3.71 -16.47 18.61
CA THR A 208 -3.15 -15.48 17.70
C THR A 208 -3.43 -15.86 16.24
N LEU A 209 -3.29 -14.93 15.30
CA LEU A 209 -3.42 -15.25 13.88
C LEU A 209 -2.44 -16.37 13.46
N VAL A 210 -1.21 -16.33 13.97
CA VAL A 210 -0.19 -17.35 13.68
C VAL A 210 -0.60 -18.72 14.27
N ASP A 211 -1.15 -18.75 15.48
CA ASP A 211 -1.65 -19.99 16.08
C ASP A 211 -2.79 -20.60 15.25
N LEU A 212 -3.70 -19.78 14.72
CA LEU A 212 -4.76 -20.26 13.82
C LEU A 212 -4.20 -20.87 12.54
N VAL A 213 -3.23 -20.21 11.92
CA VAL A 213 -2.57 -20.70 10.69
C VAL A 213 -1.88 -22.04 10.94
N ASN A 214 -1.16 -22.15 12.06
CA ASN A 214 -0.45 -23.36 12.46
C ASN A 214 -1.40 -24.49 12.85
N GLY A 215 -2.43 -24.20 13.65
CA GLY A 215 -3.42 -25.18 14.10
C GLY A 215 -4.26 -25.76 12.97
N ARG A 216 -4.40 -25.02 11.87
CA ARG A 216 -5.06 -25.46 10.63
C ARG A 216 -4.10 -26.01 9.58
N ASP A 217 -2.80 -26.07 9.88
CA ASP A 217 -1.73 -26.50 8.96
C ASP A 217 -1.78 -25.80 7.58
N LEU A 218 -2.09 -24.50 7.54
CA LEU A 218 -2.24 -23.77 6.27
C LEU A 218 -0.92 -23.55 5.52
N ARG A 219 0.21 -23.92 6.15
CA ARG A 219 1.51 -24.05 5.51
C ARG A 219 1.53 -25.21 4.51
N SER A 220 0.83 -26.30 4.81
CA SER A 220 0.73 -27.44 3.91
C SER A 220 -0.40 -27.24 2.89
N SER A 221 -0.12 -27.49 1.62
CA SER A 221 -1.16 -27.52 0.58
C SER A 221 -2.12 -28.70 0.71
N SER A 222 -1.81 -29.69 1.56
CA SER A 222 -2.70 -30.82 1.86
C SER A 222 -3.67 -30.57 3.02
N SER A 223 -3.63 -29.38 3.62
CA SER A 223 -4.57 -29.05 4.70
C SER A 223 -6.01 -29.14 4.22
N SER A 224 -6.88 -29.74 5.04
CA SER A 224 -8.32 -29.88 4.76
C SER A 224 -9.07 -28.54 4.72
N TYR A 225 -8.43 -27.45 5.11
CA TYR A 225 -8.98 -26.09 5.03
C TYR A 225 -8.78 -25.44 3.66
N TYR A 226 -8.03 -26.08 2.76
CA TYR A 226 -7.92 -25.66 1.37
C TYR A 226 -8.96 -26.36 0.49
N ASP A 227 -9.76 -25.57 -0.20
CA ASP A 227 -10.60 -26.02 -1.30
C ASP A 227 -9.81 -25.92 -2.61
N GLU A 228 -9.53 -27.06 -3.25
CA GLU A 228 -8.98 -27.11 -4.60
C GLU A 228 -10.10 -26.88 -5.62
N PHE A 229 -10.13 -25.69 -6.23
CA PHE A 229 -11.20 -25.29 -7.15
C PHE A 229 -10.80 -25.41 -8.63
N HIS A 230 -9.50 -25.55 -8.89
CA HIS A 230 -8.94 -25.91 -10.18
C HIS A 230 -7.64 -26.68 -9.92
N PRO A 231 -7.27 -27.67 -10.77
CA PRO A 231 -6.05 -28.43 -10.57
C PRO A 231 -4.82 -27.53 -10.34
N GLY A 232 -4.21 -27.62 -9.15
CA GLY A 232 -3.05 -26.83 -8.72
C GLY A 232 -3.36 -25.46 -8.10
N PHE A 233 -4.64 -25.13 -7.94
CA PHE A 233 -5.13 -23.87 -7.36
C PHE A 233 -6.02 -24.16 -6.16
N ARG A 234 -5.58 -23.68 -5.00
CA ARG A 234 -6.22 -23.94 -3.71
C ARG A 234 -6.54 -22.64 -3.02
N ARG A 235 -7.70 -22.57 -2.37
CA ARG A 235 -8.11 -21.41 -1.58
C ARG A 235 -8.48 -21.83 -0.16
N ALA A 236 -8.00 -21.08 0.82
CA ALA A 236 -8.46 -21.15 2.20
C ALA A 236 -9.00 -19.78 2.65
N VAL A 237 -9.87 -19.80 3.66
CA VAL A 237 -10.40 -18.58 4.29
C VAL A 237 -10.17 -18.66 5.80
N ILE A 238 -9.59 -17.61 6.36
CA ILE A 238 -9.51 -17.38 7.80
C ILE A 238 -10.54 -16.30 8.11
N ASP A 239 -11.62 -16.68 8.77
CA ASP A 239 -12.75 -15.81 9.15
C ASP A 239 -13.05 -16.06 10.63
N GLU A 240 -12.25 -15.45 11.50
CA GLU A 240 -12.26 -15.70 12.94
C GLU A 240 -11.87 -14.44 13.74
N ARG A 241 -11.96 -14.53 15.08
CA ARG A 241 -11.43 -13.52 15.99
C ARG A 241 -10.11 -14.02 16.60
N THR A 242 -9.11 -13.17 16.55
CA THR A 242 -7.75 -13.40 17.03
C THR A 242 -7.43 -12.49 18.22
N SER A 243 -6.50 -12.89 19.08
CA SER A 243 -6.07 -12.07 20.22
C SER A 243 -5.24 -10.85 19.84
N ASP A 244 -4.53 -10.91 18.70
CA ASP A 244 -3.60 -9.90 18.22
C ASP A 244 -4.21 -8.91 17.21
N TYR A 245 -5.21 -9.34 16.42
CA TYR A 245 -5.85 -8.50 15.39
C TYR A 245 -7.38 -8.45 15.48
N GLY A 246 -7.98 -9.08 16.47
CA GLY A 246 -9.44 -9.13 16.59
C GLY A 246 -10.08 -9.87 15.43
N PRO A 247 -11.27 -9.44 14.95
CA PRO A 247 -11.89 -10.07 13.79
C PRO A 247 -11.02 -9.88 12.55
N VAL A 248 -10.70 -10.99 11.89
CA VAL A 248 -9.95 -11.06 10.65
C VAL A 248 -10.74 -11.82 9.60
N HIS A 249 -10.72 -11.32 8.37
CA HIS A 249 -11.22 -12.04 7.20
C HIS A 249 -10.14 -12.03 6.12
N ILE A 250 -9.53 -13.19 5.89
CA ILE A 250 -8.33 -13.33 5.06
C ILE A 250 -8.56 -14.44 4.05
N ASN A 251 -8.35 -14.12 2.77
CA ASN A 251 -8.31 -15.09 1.70
C ASN A 251 -6.86 -15.47 1.40
N VAL A 252 -6.57 -16.77 1.40
CA VAL A 252 -5.28 -17.33 1.03
C VAL A 252 -5.44 -18.12 -0.25
N LEU A 253 -4.76 -17.72 -1.31
CA LEU A 253 -4.69 -18.42 -2.59
C LEU A 253 -3.30 -19.06 -2.72
N ARG A 254 -3.25 -20.37 -2.90
CA ARG A 254 -2.02 -21.13 -3.10
C ARG A 254 -2.03 -21.79 -4.47
N ILE A 255 -0.95 -21.61 -5.23
CA ILE A 255 -0.83 -22.07 -6.61
C ILE A 255 0.46 -22.85 -6.78
N ASP A 256 0.37 -24.06 -7.33
CA ASP A 256 1.54 -24.88 -7.64
C ASP A 256 2.28 -24.29 -8.85
N ILE A 257 3.58 -24.01 -8.71
CA ILE A 257 4.41 -23.47 -9.80
C ILE A 257 4.89 -24.61 -10.71
N VAL A 258 5.09 -25.80 -10.17
CA VAL A 258 5.50 -26.99 -10.91
C VAL A 258 4.57 -28.16 -10.60
N ARG A 259 3.91 -28.70 -11.62
CA ARG A 259 3.42 -30.09 -11.57
C ARG A 259 4.60 -31.01 -11.88
N ARG A 260 4.96 -31.92 -10.99
CA ARG A 260 5.72 -33.10 -11.41
C ARG A 260 4.71 -34.18 -11.75
N SER A 261 4.94 -34.89 -12.85
CA SER A 261 4.12 -36.01 -13.33
C SER A 261 4.21 -37.28 -12.46
N ASP A 262 4.96 -37.27 -11.37
CA ASP A 262 5.48 -38.50 -10.77
C ASP A 262 4.79 -38.95 -9.48
N ASP A 263 3.67 -38.34 -9.08
CA ASP A 263 2.91 -38.79 -7.89
C ASP A 263 1.85 -39.86 -8.24
N THR A 264 2.27 -40.89 -8.98
CA THR A 264 1.55 -42.17 -9.06
C THR A 264 2.19 -43.17 -8.09
N SER A 265 2.05 -42.89 -6.80
CA SER A 265 2.34 -43.87 -5.77
C SER A 265 1.13 -44.78 -5.54
N GLY A 266 1.13 -45.93 -6.22
CA GLY A 266 0.46 -47.16 -5.78
C GLY A 266 -0.95 -47.42 -6.32
N ASP A 267 -1.05 -48.08 -7.48
CA ASP A 267 -1.65 -49.43 -7.63
C ASP A 267 -1.57 -49.86 -9.11
N GLU A 268 -0.41 -50.35 -9.55
CA GLU A 268 -0.30 -51.04 -10.84
C GLU A 268 -0.93 -52.43 -10.74
N ARG A 269 -2.27 -52.49 -10.67
CA ARG A 269 -3.02 -53.63 -11.19
C ARG A 269 -4.32 -53.15 -11.84
N ARG A 270 -4.45 -53.53 -13.12
CA ARG A 270 -5.70 -53.73 -13.87
C ARG A 270 -6.35 -52.48 -14.50
N TRP A 271 -6.08 -52.23 -15.78
CA TRP A 271 -7.03 -52.36 -16.92
C TRP A 271 -6.40 -51.80 -18.21
N GLY A 272 -6.67 -52.47 -19.33
CA GLY A 272 -6.00 -52.23 -20.61
C GLY A 272 -6.59 -51.09 -21.45
N GLY A 273 -5.78 -50.64 -22.42
CA GLY A 273 -6.22 -50.09 -23.70
C GLY A 273 -6.98 -48.76 -23.65
N GLY A 274 -6.26 -47.64 -23.57
CA GLY A 274 -6.80 -46.30 -23.80
C GLY A 274 -5.70 -45.31 -24.12
N ARG A 275 -5.93 -44.40 -25.08
CA ARG A 275 -4.97 -43.41 -25.59
C ARG A 275 -4.33 -42.61 -24.44
N ASN A 276 -3.00 -42.57 -24.46
CA ASN A 276 -2.17 -41.84 -23.52
C ASN A 276 -2.22 -40.33 -23.85
N ASP A 277 -3.22 -39.61 -23.33
CA ASP A 277 -3.12 -38.16 -23.19
C ASP A 277 -2.14 -37.88 -22.05
N ARG A 278 -0.85 -37.81 -22.40
CA ARG A 278 0.21 -37.36 -21.49
C ARG A 278 -0.11 -35.93 -21.07
N LEU A 279 -0.72 -35.77 -19.89
CA LEU A 279 -0.87 -34.49 -19.21
C LEU A 279 0.53 -33.91 -19.00
N HIS A 280 0.93 -32.99 -19.87
CA HIS A 280 2.12 -32.19 -19.65
C HIS A 280 1.97 -31.42 -18.33
N PRO A 281 3.03 -31.32 -17.52
CA PRO A 281 2.98 -30.53 -16.31
C PRO A 281 2.72 -29.07 -16.67
N THR A 282 1.50 -28.60 -16.40
CA THR A 282 1.10 -27.23 -16.66
C THR A 282 1.66 -26.33 -15.55
N ILE A 283 2.66 -25.53 -15.91
CA ILE A 283 3.22 -24.46 -15.06
C ILE A 283 2.22 -23.31 -15.07
N VAL A 284 1.82 -22.80 -13.90
CA VAL A 284 0.99 -21.60 -13.88
C VAL A 284 1.66 -20.47 -14.68
N ARG A 285 0.95 -19.93 -15.66
CA ARG A 285 1.41 -18.75 -16.39
C ARG A 285 0.90 -17.51 -15.68
N MET A 286 1.83 -16.70 -15.19
CA MET A 286 1.54 -15.37 -14.68
C MET A 286 1.43 -14.41 -15.87
N ARG A 287 0.47 -13.49 -15.85
CA ARG A 287 0.44 -12.32 -16.74
C ARG A 287 0.22 -11.06 -15.92
N CYS A 288 1.20 -10.18 -15.92
CA CYS A 288 1.11 -8.88 -15.26
C CYS A 288 0.62 -7.86 -16.27
N VAL A 289 -0.40 -7.07 -15.94
CA VAL A 289 -1.08 -6.20 -16.91
C VAL A 289 -1.27 -4.79 -16.38
N ASP A 290 -1.11 -3.81 -17.27
CA ASP A 290 -1.64 -2.46 -17.10
C ASP A 290 -3.11 -2.48 -17.51
N ALA A 291 -3.99 -2.19 -16.56
CA ALA A 291 -5.44 -2.33 -16.73
C ALA A 291 -6.13 -1.02 -17.16
N ARG A 292 -5.39 0.09 -17.24
CA ARG A 292 -5.94 1.44 -17.49
C ARG A 292 -6.61 1.57 -18.86
N ASP A 293 -6.00 0.98 -19.88
CA ASP A 293 -6.49 1.06 -21.26
C ASP A 293 -7.42 -0.11 -21.65
N THR A 294 -7.77 -0.97 -20.70
CA THR A 294 -8.57 -2.19 -20.98
C THR A 294 -9.85 -2.25 -20.15
N THR A 295 -9.73 -2.59 -18.88
CA THR A 295 -10.81 -2.58 -17.90
C THR A 295 -10.22 -2.60 -16.50
N THR A 296 -10.70 -1.71 -15.64
CA THR A 296 -10.26 -1.62 -14.25
C THR A 296 -11.08 -2.49 -13.29
N ASP A 297 -12.03 -3.25 -13.81
CA ASP A 297 -12.73 -4.31 -13.08
C ASP A 297 -11.92 -5.62 -13.18
N LEU A 298 -11.31 -6.02 -12.07
CA LEU A 298 -10.48 -7.23 -12.00
C LEU A 298 -11.27 -8.50 -12.36
N ARG A 299 -12.57 -8.55 -12.06
CA ARG A 299 -13.42 -9.71 -12.40
C ARG A 299 -13.54 -9.84 -13.91
N LEU A 300 -13.88 -8.74 -14.60
CA LEU A 300 -13.97 -8.70 -16.05
C LEU A 300 -12.62 -8.97 -16.72
N LEU A 301 -11.53 -8.49 -16.12
CA LEU A 301 -10.18 -8.75 -16.61
C LEU A 301 -9.82 -10.24 -16.54
N ALA A 302 -10.11 -10.90 -15.42
CA ALA A 302 -9.92 -12.34 -15.26
C ALA A 302 -10.80 -13.15 -16.24
N GLU A 303 -12.06 -12.74 -16.41
CA GLU A 303 -13.02 -13.37 -17.33
C GLU A 303 -12.53 -13.29 -18.78
N ARG A 304 -12.15 -12.10 -19.26
CA ARG A 304 -11.69 -11.88 -20.64
C ARG A 304 -10.38 -12.59 -20.97
N THR A 305 -9.55 -12.86 -19.97
CA THR A 305 -8.24 -13.49 -20.16
C THR A 305 -8.26 -15.00 -19.91
N GLY A 306 -9.37 -15.54 -19.40
CA GLY A 306 -9.46 -16.95 -19.02
C GLY A 306 -8.59 -17.31 -17.82
N ALA A 307 -8.28 -16.34 -16.96
CA ALA A 307 -7.49 -16.58 -15.75
C ALA A 307 -8.27 -17.45 -14.75
N ILE A 308 -7.61 -18.41 -14.11
CA ILE A 308 -8.21 -19.23 -13.06
C ILE A 308 -8.36 -18.42 -11.76
N ALA A 309 -7.40 -17.52 -11.51
CA ALA A 309 -7.44 -16.56 -10.43
C ALA A 309 -6.76 -15.26 -10.84
N ALA A 310 -7.06 -14.18 -10.13
CA ALA A 310 -6.43 -12.88 -10.34
C ALA A 310 -6.34 -12.10 -9.03
N VAL A 311 -5.31 -11.27 -8.92
CA VAL A 311 -5.15 -10.33 -7.80
C VAL A 311 -4.82 -8.93 -8.30
N SER A 312 -5.13 -7.90 -7.51
CA SER A 312 -4.65 -6.54 -7.79
C SER A 312 -3.11 -6.48 -7.73
N GLY A 313 -2.54 -5.60 -8.55
CA GLY A 313 -1.11 -5.52 -8.80
C GLY A 313 -0.35 -4.51 -7.95
N GLY A 314 0.59 -3.83 -8.61
CA GLY A 314 1.51 -2.86 -8.03
C GLY A 314 0.90 -1.48 -7.80
N PHE A 315 1.72 -0.59 -7.23
CA PHE A 315 1.34 0.78 -6.92
C PHE A 315 1.11 1.63 -8.16
N PHE A 316 0.37 2.71 -7.97
CA PHE A 316 0.15 3.75 -8.97
C PHE A 316 0.09 5.13 -8.31
N LEU A 317 0.35 6.19 -9.08
CA LEU A 317 0.23 7.57 -8.61
C LEU A 317 -1.21 7.86 -8.21
N TYR A 318 -1.43 8.34 -7.00
CA TYR A 318 -2.78 8.53 -6.49
C TYR A 318 -2.94 9.76 -5.60
N SER A 319 -2.21 9.83 -4.50
CA SER A 319 -2.37 10.89 -3.48
C SER A 319 -1.13 11.76 -3.33
N GLU A 320 -0.19 11.64 -4.26
CA GLU A 320 0.95 12.51 -4.36
C GLU A 320 0.47 13.96 -4.60
N PRO A 321 1.05 14.94 -3.89
CA PRO A 321 0.59 16.33 -3.93
C PRO A 321 0.95 17.05 -5.24
N ASP A 322 1.97 16.59 -5.96
CA ASP A 322 2.52 17.23 -7.16
C ASP A 322 2.36 16.37 -8.42
N VAL A 323 1.24 15.63 -8.54
CA VAL A 323 0.88 14.92 -9.78
C VAL A 323 0.49 15.94 -10.85
N GLU A 324 1.48 16.34 -11.64
CA GLU A 324 1.34 17.28 -12.75
C GLU A 324 1.76 16.62 -14.07
N SER A 325 1.21 17.14 -15.18
CA SER A 325 1.64 16.72 -16.52
C SER A 325 3.17 16.82 -16.62
N PRO A 326 3.84 15.79 -17.15
CA PRO A 326 3.31 14.69 -17.96
C PRO A 326 2.90 13.44 -17.14
N SER A 327 3.12 13.42 -15.83
CA SER A 327 2.60 12.35 -14.97
C SER A 327 1.09 12.49 -14.81
N SER A 328 0.40 11.36 -14.73
CA SER A 328 -1.05 11.31 -14.56
C SER A 328 -1.40 10.46 -13.34
N ARG A 329 -2.52 10.79 -12.70
CA ARG A 329 -3.09 9.87 -11.71
C ARG A 329 -3.30 8.53 -12.38
N THR A 330 -3.08 7.46 -11.61
CA THR A 330 -3.11 6.06 -12.03
C THR A 330 -1.87 5.55 -12.78
N ASP A 331 -0.89 6.41 -13.10
CA ASP A 331 0.38 5.93 -13.67
C ASP A 331 1.02 4.86 -12.79
N PRO A 332 1.43 3.70 -13.34
CA PRO A 332 2.05 2.63 -12.58
C PRO A 332 3.40 3.09 -12.02
N VAL A 333 3.71 2.64 -10.82
CA VAL A 333 4.93 3.01 -10.12
C VAL A 333 5.79 1.77 -9.88
N GLY A 334 6.94 1.73 -10.53
CA GLY A 334 7.89 0.62 -10.49
C GLY A 334 7.79 -0.31 -11.69
N LEU A 335 8.52 -1.42 -11.63
CA LEU A 335 8.61 -2.39 -12.72
C LEU A 335 7.23 -2.94 -13.11
N LEU A 336 6.92 -2.92 -14.40
CA LEU A 336 5.79 -3.64 -14.97
C LEU A 336 6.23 -4.23 -16.31
N VAL A 337 6.21 -5.56 -16.41
CA VAL A 337 6.55 -6.31 -17.63
C VAL A 337 5.37 -7.18 -18.02
N THR A 338 4.95 -7.07 -19.27
CA THR A 338 3.88 -7.90 -19.86
C THR A 338 4.42 -8.59 -21.09
N ASP A 339 4.39 -9.92 -21.09
CA ASP A 339 4.82 -10.77 -22.21
C ASP A 339 6.20 -10.37 -22.80
N GLY A 340 7.17 -10.11 -21.93
CA GLY A 340 8.57 -9.77 -22.26
C GLY A 340 8.82 -8.29 -22.52
N ARG A 341 7.76 -7.46 -22.55
CA ARG A 341 7.88 -6.02 -22.78
C ARG A 341 7.78 -5.24 -21.49
N VAL A 342 8.78 -4.40 -21.22
CA VAL A 342 8.78 -3.45 -20.10
C VAL A 342 7.79 -2.31 -20.42
N ILE A 343 6.68 -2.28 -19.71
CA ILE A 343 5.65 -1.23 -19.77
C ILE A 343 6.03 -0.08 -18.82
N GLY A 344 6.44 -0.43 -17.60
CA GLY A 344 6.98 0.51 -16.61
C GLY A 344 8.40 0.10 -16.22
N PRO A 345 9.41 0.98 -16.35
CA PRO A 345 10.78 0.66 -15.95
C PRO A 345 10.89 0.54 -14.42
N PRO A 346 11.90 -0.18 -13.90
CA PRO A 346 12.15 -0.32 -12.46
C PRO A 346 12.78 0.96 -11.89
N VAL A 347 12.07 2.10 -11.99
CA VAL A 347 12.58 3.42 -11.56
C VAL A 347 13.14 3.37 -10.15
N PHE A 348 12.42 2.71 -9.25
CA PHE A 348 12.79 2.49 -7.85
C PHE A 348 13.23 1.05 -7.66
N ARG A 349 14.21 0.80 -6.80
CA ARG A 349 14.78 -0.53 -6.48
C ARG A 349 13.84 -1.41 -5.64
N ARG A 350 12.60 -1.55 -6.07
CA ARG A 350 11.54 -2.24 -5.30
C ARG A 350 11.52 -3.73 -5.51
N ALA A 351 11.02 -4.44 -4.51
CA ALA A 351 10.62 -5.82 -4.66
C ALA A 351 9.60 -5.96 -5.79
N ALA A 352 9.89 -6.90 -6.69
CA ALA A 352 9.02 -7.31 -7.77
C ALA A 352 8.90 -8.83 -7.79
N ILE A 353 7.71 -9.31 -8.14
CA ILE A 353 7.53 -10.71 -8.53
C ILE A 353 7.82 -10.83 -10.03
N LEU A 354 8.60 -11.83 -10.42
CA LEU A 354 9.07 -12.04 -11.79
C LEU A 354 8.83 -13.48 -12.21
N GLN A 355 8.30 -13.68 -13.41
CA GLN A 355 8.26 -14.96 -14.11
C GLN A 355 9.16 -14.89 -15.34
N SER A 356 10.20 -15.73 -15.37
CA SER A 356 11.09 -15.90 -16.52
C SER A 356 10.71 -17.12 -17.34
N SER A 357 11.06 -17.13 -18.63
CA SER A 357 11.08 -18.35 -19.45
C SER A 357 12.53 -18.75 -19.68
N THR A 358 12.93 -19.96 -19.27
CA THR A 358 14.21 -20.52 -19.74
C THR A 358 13.96 -21.26 -21.05
N THR A 359 14.48 -20.70 -22.14
CA THR A 359 14.80 -21.48 -23.34
C THR A 359 16.20 -22.04 -23.14
N THR A 360 16.31 -23.34 -22.85
CA THR A 360 17.60 -24.03 -22.90
C THR A 360 18.11 -23.96 -24.35
N THR A 361 19.03 -23.03 -24.60
CA THR A 361 19.76 -22.94 -25.85
C THR A 361 20.80 -24.05 -25.89
N GLY A 362 20.39 -25.23 -26.36
CA GLY A 362 21.29 -26.32 -26.69
C GLY A 362 20.70 -27.71 -26.47
N GLY A 363 20.39 -28.40 -27.58
CA GLY A 363 20.20 -29.86 -27.63
C GLY A 363 18.79 -30.36 -27.38
N ASP A 364 18.15 -30.82 -28.45
CA ASP A 364 17.06 -31.79 -28.54
C ASP A 364 15.94 -31.77 -27.47
N GLY A 365 14.82 -31.14 -27.84
CA GLY A 365 13.48 -31.65 -27.55
C GLY A 365 12.97 -31.62 -26.11
N GLY A 366 12.32 -30.51 -25.74
CA GLY A 366 11.17 -30.51 -24.82
C GLY A 366 11.42 -30.06 -23.38
N GLY A 367 10.83 -28.91 -23.03
CA GLY A 367 10.59 -28.49 -21.64
C GLY A 367 11.28 -27.18 -21.25
N GLY A 368 10.77 -26.04 -21.73
CA GLY A 368 11.18 -24.76 -21.14
C GLY A 368 10.68 -24.68 -19.70
N THR A 369 11.59 -24.51 -18.73
CA THR A 369 11.20 -24.32 -17.33
C THR A 369 10.86 -22.84 -17.10
N SER A 370 9.65 -22.56 -16.65
CA SER A 370 9.31 -21.22 -16.16
C SER A 370 9.56 -21.17 -14.66
N SER A 371 10.31 -20.18 -14.21
CA SER A 371 10.62 -19.94 -12.80
C SER A 371 9.93 -18.66 -12.35
N ILE A 372 9.33 -18.67 -11.16
CA ILE A 372 8.81 -17.47 -10.51
C ILE A 372 9.68 -17.16 -9.31
N ARG A 373 10.09 -15.90 -9.17
CA ARG A 373 10.87 -15.43 -8.02
C ARG A 373 10.44 -14.04 -7.59
N ILE A 374 10.82 -13.65 -6.38
CA ILE A 374 10.67 -12.29 -5.86
C ILE A 374 12.06 -11.70 -5.64
N GLY A 375 12.29 -10.47 -6.05
CA GLY A 375 13.58 -9.80 -5.85
C GLY A 375 13.49 -8.29 -6.08
N LYS A 376 14.45 -7.55 -5.51
CA LYS A 376 14.55 -6.10 -5.70
C LYS A 376 15.14 -5.79 -7.08
N VAL A 377 14.44 -4.98 -7.88
CA VAL A 377 14.90 -4.59 -9.22
C VAL A 377 14.85 -3.07 -9.33
N GLY A 378 15.97 -2.45 -9.70
CA GLY A 378 16.11 -1.00 -9.90
C GLY A 378 16.70 -0.67 -11.28
N MET A 379 16.97 0.61 -11.52
CA MET A 379 17.46 1.12 -12.81
C MET A 379 18.90 0.72 -13.15
N GLU A 380 19.70 0.32 -12.17
CA GLU A 380 21.11 -0.04 -12.39
C GLU A 380 21.24 -1.16 -13.43
N GLY A 381 22.06 -0.92 -14.48
CA GLY A 381 22.24 -1.85 -15.58
C GLY A 381 21.09 -1.93 -16.60
N VAL A 382 19.96 -1.23 -16.39
CA VAL A 382 18.88 -1.16 -17.38
C VAL A 382 19.35 -0.40 -18.62
N THR A 383 19.04 -0.94 -19.81
CA THR A 383 19.33 -0.29 -21.08
C THR A 383 18.10 0.48 -21.57
N CYS A 384 18.25 1.78 -21.74
CA CYS A 384 17.28 2.70 -22.35
C CYS A 384 17.56 2.84 -23.85
N ILE A 385 16.59 2.48 -24.69
CA ILE A 385 16.67 2.56 -26.15
C ILE A 385 15.73 3.68 -26.59
N LEU A 386 16.29 4.79 -27.07
CA LEU A 386 15.52 5.93 -27.55
C LEU A 386 15.16 5.71 -29.02
N VAL A 387 13.87 5.81 -29.33
CA VAL A 387 13.31 5.55 -30.67
C VAL A 387 12.42 6.71 -31.08
N ARG A 388 12.49 7.09 -32.35
CA ARG A 388 11.58 8.10 -32.91
C ARG A 388 10.22 7.48 -33.23
N THR A 389 9.14 8.19 -32.93
CA THR A 389 7.82 7.90 -33.50
C THR A 389 7.37 8.98 -34.47
N THR A 390 6.88 8.57 -35.64
CA THR A 390 6.25 9.46 -36.62
C THR A 390 4.75 9.61 -36.32
N PRO A 391 4.18 10.82 -36.41
CA PRO A 391 2.74 11.02 -36.26
C PRO A 391 1.98 10.18 -37.30
N GLY A 392 1.09 9.28 -36.84
CA GLY A 392 0.25 8.44 -37.71
C GLY A 392 0.53 6.93 -37.67
N SER A 393 1.60 6.46 -37.01
CA SER A 393 1.78 5.02 -36.76
C SER A 393 0.92 4.58 -35.56
N SER A 394 -0.32 4.14 -35.79
CA SER A 394 -1.27 3.73 -34.73
C SER A 394 -1.16 2.27 -34.31
N SER A 395 -0.14 1.53 -34.74
CA SER A 395 0.01 0.09 -34.44
C SER A 395 1.36 -0.22 -33.83
N SER A 396 1.32 -0.92 -32.68
CA SER A 396 2.28 -1.96 -32.25
C SER A 396 3.71 -1.83 -32.79
N PHE A 397 4.65 -1.42 -31.92
CA PHE A 397 6.12 -1.56 -32.03
C PHE A 397 6.55 -2.35 -33.29
N SER A 398 6.54 -1.71 -34.45
CA SER A 398 7.26 -2.24 -35.59
C SER A 398 8.74 -1.97 -35.32
N SER A 399 9.58 -2.91 -35.71
CA SER A 399 11.04 -2.77 -35.75
C SER A 399 11.54 -1.66 -36.70
N ASP A 400 10.66 -0.78 -37.17
CA ASP A 400 10.88 0.27 -38.17
C ASP A 400 11.03 1.69 -37.57
N GLY A 401 11.02 1.82 -36.24
CA GLY A 401 11.37 3.10 -35.61
C GLY A 401 12.88 3.34 -35.69
N ASP A 402 13.31 4.50 -36.20
CA ASP A 402 14.71 4.91 -36.20
C ASP A 402 15.23 4.92 -34.75
N VAL A 403 16.10 3.95 -34.40
CA VAL A 403 16.80 3.93 -33.11
C VAL A 403 17.75 5.12 -33.09
N LEU A 404 17.51 6.03 -32.16
CA LEU A 404 18.26 7.27 -32.04
C LEU A 404 19.48 7.11 -31.13
N GLY A 405 19.39 6.26 -30.10
CA GLY A 405 20.48 5.99 -29.17
C GLY A 405 20.16 4.87 -28.18
N THR A 406 21.20 4.28 -27.60
CA THR A 406 21.10 3.17 -26.63
C THR A 406 22.05 3.43 -25.48
N PHE A 407 21.51 3.55 -24.26
CA PHE A 407 22.26 3.93 -23.07
C PHE A 407 22.00 2.96 -21.94
N THR A 408 23.06 2.41 -21.34
CA THR A 408 22.92 1.49 -20.20
C THR A 408 23.29 2.21 -18.93
N ILE A 409 22.36 2.30 -17.98
CA ILE A 409 22.59 2.97 -16.69
C ILE A 409 23.79 2.34 -15.97
N GLY A 410 24.70 3.19 -15.48
CA GLY A 410 25.93 2.78 -14.80
C GLY A 410 27.10 2.50 -15.75
N LYS A 411 26.90 2.59 -17.07
CA LYS A 411 27.95 2.39 -18.09
C LYS A 411 28.13 3.63 -18.95
N ASP A 412 29.36 3.83 -19.44
CA ASP A 412 29.71 4.87 -20.42
C ASP A 412 29.24 6.29 -20.02
N GLY A 413 29.22 6.56 -18.71
CA GLY A 413 28.78 7.84 -18.15
C GLY A 413 27.27 8.05 -18.09
N ALA A 414 26.45 7.08 -18.52
CA ALA A 414 25.00 7.16 -18.41
C ALA A 414 24.54 6.99 -16.96
N ARG A 415 23.82 7.98 -16.43
CA ARG A 415 23.38 8.05 -15.04
C ARG A 415 21.87 8.27 -14.95
N CYS A 416 21.26 7.68 -13.94
CA CYS A 416 19.84 7.83 -13.65
C CYS A 416 19.66 8.60 -12.34
N ALA A 417 18.78 9.59 -12.33
CA ALA A 417 18.32 10.26 -11.12
C ALA A 417 16.80 10.12 -10.97
N HIS A 418 16.35 9.59 -9.84
CA HIS A 418 14.94 9.45 -9.47
C HIS A 418 14.72 9.91 -8.03
N ARG A 419 13.45 10.12 -7.64
CA ARG A 419 13.09 10.67 -6.32
C ARG A 419 13.53 9.80 -5.12
N GLY A 420 13.72 8.50 -5.35
CA GLY A 420 14.29 7.56 -4.38
C GLY A 420 15.69 7.93 -3.87
N HIS A 421 16.47 8.70 -4.63
CA HIS A 421 17.80 9.18 -4.23
C HIS A 421 17.76 10.32 -3.19
N GLY A 422 16.58 10.72 -2.71
CA GLY A 422 16.41 11.71 -1.65
C GLY A 422 16.36 13.17 -2.14
N ALA A 423 16.16 13.39 -3.44
CA ALA A 423 16.01 14.73 -4.00
C ALA A 423 14.94 14.77 -5.12
N ASP A 424 14.19 15.87 -5.15
CA ASP A 424 13.13 16.13 -6.15
C ASP A 424 13.70 16.82 -7.39
N GLU A 425 14.97 17.21 -7.33
CA GLU A 425 15.72 17.90 -8.36
C GLU A 425 17.12 17.28 -8.49
N VAL A 426 17.70 17.37 -9.69
CA VAL A 426 19.06 16.94 -9.96
C VAL A 426 19.80 18.01 -10.76
N ASP A 427 21.05 18.28 -10.38
CA ASP A 427 21.92 19.16 -11.15
C ASP A 427 22.49 18.39 -12.37
N MET A 428 22.39 19.01 -13.54
CA MET A 428 22.97 18.46 -14.77
C MET A 428 24.47 18.81 -14.86
N HIS A 429 25.30 17.82 -15.20
CA HIS A 429 26.74 18.05 -15.41
C HIS A 429 27.02 18.89 -16.66
N GLU A 430 28.11 19.68 -16.65
CA GLU A 430 28.42 20.64 -17.72
C GLU A 430 28.61 20.02 -19.11
N SER A 431 29.12 18.79 -19.16
CA SER A 431 29.41 18.06 -20.39
C SER A 431 28.25 17.19 -20.88
N ASP A 432 27.10 17.22 -20.20
CA ASP A 432 26.06 16.21 -20.38
C ASP A 432 24.81 16.79 -21.05
N ILE A 433 23.98 15.89 -21.54
CA ILE A 433 22.60 16.15 -21.94
C ILE A 433 21.70 15.27 -21.07
N ALA A 434 20.54 15.81 -20.71
CA ALA A 434 19.59 15.11 -19.85
C ALA A 434 18.22 14.96 -20.51
N PHE A 435 17.59 13.81 -20.27
CA PHE A 435 16.24 13.50 -20.71
C PHE A 435 15.36 13.22 -19.49
N SER A 436 14.30 14.01 -19.30
CA SER A 436 13.24 13.68 -18.36
C SER A 436 12.33 12.64 -19.01
N ILE A 437 12.12 11.50 -18.34
CA ILE A 437 11.40 10.34 -18.89
C ILE A 437 10.29 9.92 -17.94
N VAL A 438 9.10 9.67 -18.47
CA VAL A 438 7.95 9.09 -17.75
C VAL A 438 7.40 7.92 -18.57
N GLY A 439 7.29 6.74 -17.95
CA GLY A 439 6.88 5.53 -18.64
C GLY A 439 7.77 5.26 -19.87
N GLY A 440 7.18 5.17 -21.06
CA GLY A 440 7.91 4.96 -22.32
C GLY A 440 8.14 6.23 -23.16
N SER A 441 8.13 7.42 -22.55
CA SER A 441 8.17 8.70 -23.28
C SER A 441 9.23 9.65 -22.71
N VAL A 442 10.01 10.28 -23.58
CA VAL A 442 10.81 11.46 -23.22
C VAL A 442 9.88 12.66 -23.20
N VAL A 443 9.85 13.36 -22.07
CA VAL A 443 8.91 14.47 -21.83
C VAL A 443 9.59 15.83 -21.81
N ALA A 444 10.90 15.87 -21.59
CA ALA A 444 11.73 17.07 -21.74
C ALA A 444 13.17 16.67 -22.06
N THR A 445 13.86 17.54 -22.79
CA THR A 445 15.29 17.41 -23.11
C THR A 445 16.01 18.67 -22.64
N HIS A 446 17.15 18.51 -21.96
CA HIS A 446 17.90 19.60 -21.35
C HIS A 446 19.35 19.57 -21.86
N ARG A 447 19.79 20.67 -22.48
CA ARG A 447 21.10 20.76 -23.16
C ARG A 447 22.07 21.76 -22.53
N VAL A 448 21.56 22.54 -21.58
CA VAL A 448 22.32 23.56 -20.86
C VAL A 448 22.34 23.15 -19.40
N PRO A 449 23.49 23.28 -18.71
CA PRO A 449 23.59 22.99 -17.28
C PRO A 449 22.50 23.74 -16.52
N THR A 450 21.60 22.96 -15.92
CA THR A 450 20.44 23.46 -15.22
C THR A 450 20.08 22.49 -14.11
N ARG A 451 19.30 22.96 -13.16
CA ARG A 451 18.67 22.11 -12.16
C ARG A 451 17.35 21.58 -12.75
N ILE A 452 17.21 20.26 -12.77
CA ILE A 452 16.10 19.57 -13.44
C ILE A 452 15.20 18.94 -12.38
N ARG A 453 13.90 19.26 -12.43
CA ARG A 453 12.90 18.58 -11.60
C ARG A 453 12.74 17.13 -12.03
N VAL A 454 12.82 16.21 -11.08
CA VAL A 454 12.69 14.77 -11.31
C VAL A 454 11.20 14.41 -11.38
N PRO A 455 10.73 13.78 -12.48
CA PRO A 455 9.33 13.35 -12.58
C PRO A 455 8.93 12.36 -11.48
N LEU A 456 7.66 12.38 -11.05
CA LEU A 456 7.16 11.53 -9.95
C LEU A 456 7.27 10.03 -10.24
N ALA A 457 6.67 9.57 -11.33
CA ALA A 457 6.73 8.18 -11.80
C ALA A 457 7.78 8.00 -12.90
N GLY A 458 8.88 8.72 -12.80
CA GLY A 458 9.90 8.76 -13.84
C GLY A 458 11.28 9.08 -13.30
N PHE A 459 12.19 9.39 -14.21
CA PHE A 459 13.58 9.63 -13.90
C PHE A 459 14.20 10.61 -14.90
N VAL A 460 15.37 11.12 -14.55
CA VAL A 460 16.23 11.90 -15.43
C VAL A 460 17.40 11.03 -15.85
N LEU A 461 17.51 10.76 -17.15
CA LEU A 461 18.66 10.12 -17.76
C LEU A 461 19.68 11.20 -18.14
N GLN A 462 20.85 11.19 -17.51
CA GLN A 462 21.98 12.04 -17.90
C GLN A 462 23.01 11.21 -18.66
N VAL A 463 23.47 11.70 -19.80
CA VAL A 463 24.49 11.04 -20.61
C VAL A 463 25.52 12.06 -21.12
N PRO A 464 26.79 11.67 -21.32
CA PRO A 464 27.78 12.56 -21.91
C PRO A 464 27.31 13.04 -23.29
N THR A 465 27.48 14.34 -23.59
CA THR A 465 27.04 14.91 -24.87
C THR A 465 27.71 14.20 -26.06
N CYS A 466 28.95 13.75 -25.91
CA CYS A 466 29.67 12.99 -26.95
C CYS A 466 29.08 11.60 -27.22
N ALA A 467 28.29 11.04 -26.31
CA ALA A 467 27.60 9.77 -26.47
C ALA A 467 26.25 9.91 -27.19
N VAL A 468 25.77 11.14 -27.40
CA VAL A 468 24.48 11.42 -28.02
C VAL A 468 24.69 11.79 -29.50
N PRO A 469 24.20 10.98 -30.44
CA PRO A 469 24.30 11.30 -31.86
C PRO A 469 23.61 12.63 -32.20
N ASP A 470 24.15 13.37 -33.17
CA ASP A 470 23.57 14.63 -33.68
C ASP A 470 22.12 14.48 -34.13
N SER A 471 21.70 13.28 -34.55
CA SER A 471 20.33 12.96 -34.91
C SER A 471 19.37 13.09 -33.72
N ILE A 472 19.76 12.72 -32.50
CA ILE A 472 18.94 12.95 -31.29
C ILE A 472 18.81 14.45 -31.05
N LEU A 473 19.93 15.18 -31.09
CA LEU A 473 19.97 16.60 -30.76
C LEU A 473 19.08 17.43 -31.69
N ARG A 474 19.17 17.19 -33.00
CA ARG A 474 18.34 17.88 -34.00
C ARG A 474 16.87 17.50 -33.94
N ARG A 475 16.54 16.28 -33.50
CA ARG A 475 15.15 15.78 -33.48
C ARG A 475 14.43 16.09 -32.18
N ALA A 476 15.15 16.29 -31.07
CA ALA A 476 14.59 16.89 -29.87
C ALA A 476 14.08 18.33 -30.11
N GLU A 477 14.47 18.96 -31.23
CA GLU A 477 14.06 20.30 -31.66
C GLU A 477 12.86 20.30 -32.63
N GLU A 478 12.45 19.14 -33.15
CA GLU A 478 11.33 19.00 -34.10
C GLU A 478 10.08 18.43 -33.40
N ASP A 479 8.87 18.69 -33.93
CA ASP A 479 7.54 18.29 -33.41
C ASP A 479 7.29 16.76 -33.22
N GLY A 480 8.32 15.92 -33.30
CA GLY A 480 8.23 14.47 -33.11
C GLY A 480 8.42 14.04 -31.65
N SER A 481 7.59 13.12 -31.17
CA SER A 481 7.78 12.52 -29.84
C SER A 481 8.88 11.44 -29.87
N ILE A 482 9.75 11.46 -28.87
CA ILE A 482 10.76 10.43 -28.63
C ILE A 482 10.20 9.43 -27.61
N ARG A 483 10.21 8.14 -27.96
CA ARG A 483 9.83 7.05 -27.07
C ARG A 483 11.05 6.33 -26.54
N VAL A 484 10.88 5.68 -25.40
CA VAL A 484 11.90 4.89 -24.74
C VAL A 484 11.40 3.46 -24.60
N SER A 485 12.22 2.51 -25.05
CA SER A 485 12.08 1.09 -24.74
C SER A 485 13.17 0.69 -23.74
N TYR A 486 12.89 -0.36 -22.97
CA TYR A 486 13.80 -0.82 -21.92
C TYR A 486 14.18 -2.28 -22.11
N ALA A 487 15.45 -2.58 -21.91
CA ALA A 487 15.93 -3.95 -21.73
C ALA A 487 16.48 -4.11 -20.31
N LEU A 488 16.01 -5.13 -19.60
CA LEU A 488 16.48 -5.44 -18.25
C LEU A 488 17.85 -6.13 -18.31
N PRO A 489 18.76 -5.88 -17.35
CA PRO A 489 20.04 -6.55 -17.30
C PRO A 489 19.89 -8.01 -16.88
N PHE A 490 20.88 -8.85 -17.19
CA PHE A 490 21.02 -10.17 -16.57
C PHE A 490 21.00 -10.06 -15.03
N PRO A 491 20.27 -10.94 -14.29
CA PRO A 491 19.54 -12.13 -14.76
C PRO A 491 18.05 -11.88 -15.07
N ASN A 492 17.64 -10.63 -15.27
CA ASN A 492 16.26 -10.22 -15.54
C ASN A 492 15.94 -10.10 -17.04
N ASP A 493 16.90 -10.33 -17.92
CA ASP A 493 16.81 -10.20 -19.38
C ASP A 493 15.83 -11.19 -20.04
N SER A 494 15.52 -12.30 -19.36
CA SER A 494 14.56 -13.34 -19.79
C SER A 494 13.18 -13.26 -19.11
N VAL A 495 12.91 -12.18 -18.37
CA VAL A 495 11.64 -11.99 -17.66
C VAL A 495 10.51 -11.76 -18.65
N MET A 496 9.49 -12.61 -18.59
CA MET A 496 8.29 -12.50 -19.41
C MET A 496 7.20 -11.70 -18.73
N ASN A 497 7.02 -11.85 -17.42
CA ASN A 497 6.03 -11.09 -16.68
C ASN A 497 6.62 -10.66 -15.35
N ALA A 498 6.43 -9.40 -14.98
CA ALA A 498 6.83 -8.92 -13.68
C ALA A 498 5.99 -7.74 -13.24
N ILE A 499 5.84 -7.59 -11.94
CA ILE A 499 5.22 -6.40 -11.36
C ILE A 499 5.91 -6.07 -10.03
N ALA A 500 6.28 -4.81 -9.88
CA ALA A 500 6.76 -4.27 -8.63
C ALA A 500 5.59 -4.03 -7.68
N GLY A 501 5.82 -4.31 -6.42
CA GLY A 501 5.00 -3.82 -5.33
C GLY A 501 5.93 -3.20 -4.31
N GLY A 502 6.12 -3.94 -3.23
CA GLY A 502 6.97 -3.56 -2.13
C GLY A 502 6.19 -2.96 -0.96
N PRO A 503 6.85 -2.79 0.18
CA PRO A 503 8.19 -3.31 0.44
C PRO A 503 8.24 -4.84 0.49
N MET A 504 9.43 -5.38 0.31
CA MET A 504 9.79 -6.74 0.69
C MET A 504 9.45 -6.92 2.16
N LEU A 505 8.63 -7.93 2.46
CA LEU A 505 8.28 -8.27 3.84
C LEU A 505 9.44 -9.03 4.50
N PHE A 506 10.02 -9.97 3.76
CA PHE A 506 11.23 -10.72 4.11
C PHE A 506 11.73 -11.53 2.91
N SER A 507 12.99 -11.96 2.98
CA SER A 507 13.57 -12.91 2.04
C SER A 507 14.70 -13.69 2.72
N ASP A 508 14.59 -15.02 2.74
CA ASP A 508 15.62 -15.90 3.31
C ASP A 508 16.94 -15.86 2.49
N ASP A 509 16.84 -15.57 1.19
CA ASP A 509 17.97 -15.55 0.26
C ASP A 509 18.68 -14.18 0.19
N ASP A 510 18.05 -13.11 0.68
CA ASP A 510 18.61 -11.76 0.63
C ASP A 510 19.31 -11.43 1.95
N ARG A 511 20.64 -11.47 1.94
CA ARG A 511 21.45 -11.13 3.14
C ARG A 511 21.35 -9.65 3.53
N ASP A 512 20.89 -8.80 2.61
CA ASP A 512 20.66 -7.37 2.84
C ASP A 512 19.22 -7.11 3.30
N CYS A 513 18.30 -8.07 3.18
CA CYS A 513 17.04 -8.01 3.92
C CYS A 513 17.37 -8.19 5.39
N CYS A 514 16.92 -7.27 6.24
CA CYS A 514 17.12 -7.35 7.68
C CYS A 514 16.84 -8.78 8.17
N ALA A 515 17.86 -9.47 8.68
CA ALA A 515 17.71 -10.71 9.45
C ALA A 515 17.01 -10.47 10.81
N GLY A 516 16.27 -9.37 10.93
CA GLY A 516 15.67 -8.86 12.14
C GLY A 516 14.25 -8.36 11.89
N ASP A 517 13.60 -7.92 12.95
CA ASP A 517 12.18 -7.62 12.98
C ASP A 517 11.79 -6.46 12.04
N THR A 518 12.68 -5.60 11.54
CA THR A 518 12.30 -4.37 10.80
C THR A 518 12.26 -4.53 9.28
N ILE A 519 11.18 -4.03 8.66
CA ILE A 519 11.02 -3.94 7.20
C ILE A 519 11.88 -2.79 6.67
N ASP A 520 12.77 -3.09 5.71
CA ASP A 520 13.71 -2.11 5.16
C ASP A 520 13.11 -1.33 3.98
N LEU A 521 12.37 -0.28 4.31
CA LEU A 521 11.82 0.68 3.34
C LEU A 521 12.93 1.41 2.55
N ILE A 522 14.08 1.60 3.19
CA ILE A 522 15.17 2.44 2.71
C ILE A 522 15.86 1.83 1.50
N SER A 523 16.19 0.53 1.54
CA SER A 523 16.85 -0.14 0.42
C SER A 523 15.95 -0.34 -0.81
N GLU A 524 14.66 -0.08 -0.67
CA GLU A 524 13.66 -0.15 -1.75
C GLU A 524 13.20 1.23 -2.23
N ASP A 525 13.97 2.28 -1.91
CA ASP A 525 13.70 3.66 -2.32
C ASP A 525 12.35 4.22 -1.84
N PHE A 526 11.77 3.65 -0.78
CA PHE A 526 10.66 4.29 -0.07
C PHE A 526 11.23 5.39 0.83
N ARG A 527 11.61 6.51 0.21
CA ARG A 527 12.26 7.64 0.90
C ARG A 527 11.83 8.98 0.29
N GLY A 528 11.73 10.00 1.13
CA GLY A 528 11.51 11.39 0.70
C GLY A 528 10.18 11.56 -0.04
N SER A 529 10.24 12.00 -1.30
CA SER A 529 9.06 12.24 -2.14
C SER A 529 8.76 11.10 -3.12
N ALA A 530 9.48 9.97 -3.05
CA ALA A 530 9.25 8.85 -3.95
C ALA A 530 7.82 8.30 -3.78
N PRO A 531 7.04 8.12 -4.86
CA PRO A 531 5.70 7.54 -4.77
C PRO A 531 5.75 6.02 -4.55
N PRO A 532 4.85 5.39 -3.80
CA PRO A 532 3.79 6.01 -3.02
C PRO A 532 4.35 6.71 -1.79
N VAL A 533 4.00 7.99 -1.63
CA VAL A 533 4.52 8.81 -0.52
C VAL A 533 4.11 8.26 0.85
N THR A 534 2.99 7.53 0.92
CA THR A 534 2.51 6.89 2.15
C THR A 534 3.49 5.88 2.75
N PHE A 535 4.34 5.26 1.93
CA PHE A 535 5.42 4.40 2.41
C PHE A 535 6.72 5.19 2.57
N SER A 536 7.00 6.13 1.67
CA SER A 536 8.27 6.88 1.66
C SER A 536 8.45 7.86 2.79
N GLN A 537 7.34 8.32 3.38
CA GLN A 537 7.34 9.18 4.55
C GLN A 537 6.87 8.44 5.80
N ASP A 538 6.55 7.13 5.69
CA ASP A 538 5.84 6.27 6.66
C ASP A 538 5.51 6.98 7.98
N GLU A 539 4.53 7.88 7.90
CA GLU A 539 4.20 8.77 9.02
C GLU A 539 3.72 7.96 10.24
N THR A 540 3.34 6.70 10.01
CA THR A 540 2.70 5.82 10.96
C THR A 540 3.59 4.69 11.46
N HIS A 541 4.84 4.58 10.99
CA HIS A 541 5.83 3.60 11.45
C HIS A 541 5.27 2.17 11.55
N ASP A 542 4.52 1.74 10.55
CA ASP A 542 3.82 0.44 10.52
C ASP A 542 2.83 0.16 11.68
N HIS A 543 2.16 1.20 12.20
CA HIS A 543 1.14 1.03 13.24
C HIS A 543 -0.29 0.93 12.71
N ASN A 544 -0.50 1.12 11.40
CA ASN A 544 -1.84 1.16 10.83
C ASN A 544 -2.38 -0.23 10.47
N LEU A 545 -3.59 -0.53 10.97
CA LEU A 545 -4.38 -1.69 10.56
C LEU A 545 -5.11 -1.35 9.25
N LEU A 546 -4.64 -1.95 8.16
CA LEU A 546 -5.17 -1.68 6.83
C LEU A 546 -5.53 -2.98 6.11
N PRO A 547 -6.41 -2.92 5.09
CA PRO A 547 -6.51 -3.99 4.12
C PRO A 547 -5.15 -4.17 3.39
N ARG A 548 -4.72 -5.41 3.16
CA ARG A 548 -3.41 -5.73 2.57
C ARG A 548 -3.52 -6.73 1.43
N MET A 549 -2.66 -6.59 0.43
CA MET A 549 -2.35 -7.62 -0.55
C MET A 549 -0.89 -8.02 -0.39
N ALA A 550 -0.60 -9.30 -0.36
CA ALA A 550 0.76 -9.81 -0.34
C ALA A 550 0.91 -11.00 -1.27
N VAL A 551 2.14 -11.20 -1.74
CA VAL A 551 2.53 -12.35 -2.53
C VAL A 551 3.85 -12.92 -2.03
N GLY A 552 3.99 -14.24 -2.02
CA GLY A 552 5.17 -14.93 -1.53
C GLY A 552 5.40 -16.26 -2.23
N ILE A 553 6.65 -16.73 -2.13
CA ILE A 553 7.07 -18.04 -2.61
C ILE A 553 7.22 -18.95 -1.40
N ALA A 554 6.52 -20.07 -1.42
CA ALA A 554 6.60 -21.12 -0.41
C ALA A 554 7.11 -22.41 -1.03
N ARG A 555 7.65 -23.31 -0.20
CA ARG A 555 8.01 -24.67 -0.62
C ARG A 555 6.98 -25.66 -0.08
N CYS A 556 6.40 -26.47 -0.95
CA CYS A 556 5.55 -27.58 -0.56
C CYS A 556 6.37 -28.56 0.28
N THR A 557 5.94 -28.84 1.51
CA THR A 557 6.64 -29.72 2.45
C THR A 557 6.61 -31.19 2.01
N ILE A 558 5.64 -31.57 1.17
CA ILE A 558 5.47 -32.94 0.66
C ILE A 558 6.29 -33.14 -0.61
N THR A 559 6.07 -32.31 -1.62
CA THR A 559 6.67 -32.50 -2.96
C THR A 559 8.03 -31.81 -3.12
N GLY A 560 8.37 -30.87 -2.23
CA GLY A 560 9.53 -29.99 -2.35
C GLY A 560 9.42 -28.91 -3.44
N ASN A 561 8.31 -28.89 -4.20
CA ASN A 561 8.08 -27.93 -5.28
C ASN A 561 7.75 -26.54 -4.73
N GLU A 562 8.04 -25.51 -5.52
CA GLU A 562 7.67 -24.14 -5.19
C GLU A 562 6.18 -23.89 -5.44
N GLN A 563 5.59 -23.05 -4.59
CA GLN A 563 4.21 -22.63 -4.63
C GLN A 563 4.16 -21.12 -4.51
N LEU A 564 3.29 -20.49 -5.29
CA LEU A 564 2.93 -19.10 -5.11
C LEU A 564 1.84 -19.00 -4.06
N VAL A 565 1.98 -18.08 -3.11
CA VAL A 565 0.98 -17.77 -2.10
C VAL A 565 0.59 -16.31 -2.24
N CYS A 566 -0.69 -16.05 -2.49
CA CYS A 566 -1.27 -14.72 -2.52
C CYS A 566 -2.24 -14.57 -1.37
N VAL A 567 -2.17 -13.46 -0.65
CA VAL A 567 -3.06 -13.17 0.48
C VAL A 567 -3.80 -11.87 0.24
N ALA A 568 -5.12 -11.90 0.44
CA ALA A 568 -5.98 -10.72 0.50
C ALA A 568 -6.58 -10.60 1.91
N VAL A 569 -6.11 -9.59 2.65
CA VAL A 569 -6.52 -9.27 4.02
C VAL A 569 -7.57 -8.18 3.97
N ASP A 570 -8.81 -8.49 4.36
CA ASP A 570 -9.84 -7.46 4.48
C ASP A 570 -9.56 -6.52 5.66
N GLY A 571 -10.13 -5.32 5.63
CA GLY A 571 -9.91 -4.32 6.66
C GLY A 571 -10.98 -3.24 6.66
N ARG A 572 -10.88 -2.31 7.61
CA ARG A 572 -11.81 -1.17 7.78
C ARG A 572 -13.27 -1.59 8.05
N ASN A 573 -13.47 -2.73 8.68
CA ASN A 573 -14.79 -3.22 9.07
C ASN A 573 -14.71 -3.72 10.52
N LEU A 574 -15.36 -2.98 11.44
CA LEU A 574 -15.24 -3.24 12.88
C LEU A 574 -15.66 -4.67 13.27
N ASP A 575 -16.69 -5.21 12.62
CA ASP A 575 -17.29 -6.49 12.99
C ASP A 575 -16.60 -7.68 12.35
N ARG A 576 -16.11 -7.50 11.12
CA ARG A 576 -15.63 -8.59 10.27
C ARG A 576 -14.12 -8.60 10.08
N ALA A 577 -13.49 -7.44 9.87
CA ALA A 577 -12.08 -7.38 9.54
C ALA A 577 -11.48 -6.00 9.83
N LEU A 578 -10.59 -5.92 10.83
CA LEU A 578 -9.92 -4.66 11.17
C LEU A 578 -8.84 -4.29 10.15
N GLY A 579 -8.10 -5.29 9.67
CA GLY A 579 -6.92 -5.15 8.83
C GLY A 579 -5.67 -5.67 9.54
N LEU A 580 -4.53 -5.63 8.86
CA LEU A 580 -3.23 -5.99 9.45
C LEU A 580 -2.24 -4.84 9.29
N THR A 581 -1.28 -4.79 10.20
CA THR A 581 -0.02 -4.06 9.97
C THR A 581 0.80 -4.77 8.89
N LEU A 582 1.80 -4.09 8.36
CA LEU A 582 2.74 -4.64 7.40
C LEU A 582 3.56 -5.78 8.05
N ARG A 583 3.99 -5.60 9.30
CA ARG A 583 4.56 -6.65 10.14
C ARG A 583 3.64 -7.85 10.31
N GLY A 584 2.37 -7.61 10.68
CA GLY A 584 1.39 -8.69 10.81
C GLY A 584 1.18 -9.46 9.51
N THR A 585 1.28 -8.77 8.38
CA THR A 585 1.27 -9.40 7.05
C THR A 585 2.53 -10.23 6.81
N ALA A 586 3.71 -9.76 7.22
CA ALA A 586 4.95 -10.54 7.15
C ALA A 586 4.86 -11.82 7.99
N ASP A 587 4.37 -11.74 9.22
CA ASP A 587 4.25 -12.89 10.12
C ASP A 587 3.21 -13.91 9.63
N LEU A 588 2.11 -13.43 9.06
CA LEU A 588 1.16 -14.27 8.33
C LEU A 588 1.82 -14.99 7.13
N MET A 589 2.57 -14.28 6.30
CA MET A 589 3.23 -14.88 5.13
C MET A 589 4.30 -15.91 5.54
N ARG A 590 5.04 -15.67 6.63
CA ARG A 590 5.99 -16.64 7.22
C ARG A 590 5.29 -17.87 7.77
N SER A 591 4.19 -17.71 8.51
CA SER A 591 3.43 -18.84 9.07
C SER A 591 2.76 -19.69 7.99
N LEU A 592 2.41 -19.10 6.85
CA LEU A 592 2.02 -19.82 5.63
C LEU A 592 3.20 -20.56 4.95
N GLY A 593 4.42 -20.45 5.47
CA GLY A 593 5.61 -21.14 4.98
C GLY A 593 6.27 -20.52 3.76
N CYS A 594 6.03 -19.23 3.50
CA CYS A 594 6.79 -18.52 2.48
C CYS A 594 8.24 -18.32 2.96
N THR A 595 9.19 -18.41 2.04
CA THR A 595 10.63 -18.12 2.26
C THR A 595 11.00 -16.71 1.77
N THR A 596 10.22 -16.18 0.83
CA THR A 596 10.31 -14.80 0.36
C THR A 596 8.91 -14.26 0.16
N ALA A 597 8.65 -13.04 0.62
CA ALA A 597 7.36 -12.38 0.44
C ALA A 597 7.51 -10.87 0.28
N MET A 598 6.60 -10.28 -0.49
CA MET A 598 6.49 -8.84 -0.67
C MET A 598 5.04 -8.37 -0.56
N ASN A 599 4.88 -7.11 -0.18
CA ASN A 599 3.60 -6.44 -0.21
C ASN A 599 3.24 -5.99 -1.65
N LEU A 600 1.94 -5.90 -1.94
CA LEU A 600 1.36 -5.34 -3.17
C LEU A 600 0.45 -4.15 -2.81
N ASP A 601 -0.17 -3.50 -3.80
CA ASP A 601 -1.06 -2.38 -3.49
C ASP A 601 -2.30 -2.86 -2.71
N GLY A 602 -2.42 -2.35 -1.49
CA GLY A 602 -3.41 -2.73 -0.50
C GLY A 602 -4.56 -1.72 -0.40
N GLY A 603 -5.05 -1.50 0.82
CA GLY A 603 -6.11 -0.54 1.09
C GLY A 603 -7.35 -0.80 0.23
N SER A 604 -7.90 0.26 -0.35
CA SER A 604 -9.06 0.13 -1.24
C SER A 604 -8.71 -0.40 -2.63
N SER A 605 -7.45 -0.69 -2.95
CA SER A 605 -7.03 -1.32 -4.22
C SER A 605 -7.07 -2.85 -4.15
N LYS A 606 -6.88 -3.41 -2.96
CA LYS A 606 -6.82 -4.85 -2.64
C LYS A 606 -7.98 -5.67 -3.20
N ARG A 607 -7.73 -6.48 -4.24
CA ARG A 607 -8.70 -7.45 -4.75
C ARG A 607 -8.10 -8.82 -5.00
N MET A 608 -8.95 -9.84 -4.83
CA MET A 608 -8.73 -11.21 -5.25
C MET A 608 -10.00 -11.74 -5.93
N VAL A 609 -9.80 -12.37 -7.08
CA VAL A 609 -10.83 -13.02 -7.89
C VAL A 609 -10.43 -14.47 -8.12
N VAL A 610 -11.39 -15.38 -8.01
CA VAL A 610 -11.21 -16.80 -8.34
C VAL A 610 -12.32 -17.27 -9.28
N TRP A 611 -11.99 -18.24 -10.13
CA TRP A 611 -12.98 -18.98 -10.90
C TRP A 611 -13.79 -19.91 -10.00
N ASP A 612 -15.12 -19.81 -10.03
CA ASP A 612 -15.99 -20.77 -9.38
C ASP A 612 -16.43 -21.86 -10.37
N PRO A 613 -15.97 -23.12 -10.20
CA PRO A 613 -16.31 -24.21 -11.12
C PRO A 613 -17.80 -24.58 -11.09
N LYS A 614 -18.51 -24.31 -9.98
CA LYS A 614 -19.94 -24.64 -9.85
C LYS A 614 -20.82 -23.69 -10.65
N SER A 615 -20.58 -22.38 -10.48
CA SER A 615 -21.36 -21.35 -11.18
C SER A 615 -20.75 -20.91 -12.52
N ARG A 616 -19.54 -21.38 -12.84
CA ARG A 616 -18.80 -21.04 -14.08
C ARG A 616 -18.66 -19.53 -14.29
N VAL A 617 -18.38 -18.82 -13.20
CA VAL A 617 -18.12 -17.38 -13.23
C VAL A 617 -16.97 -17.02 -12.31
N HIS A 618 -16.28 -15.93 -12.64
CA HIS A 618 -15.30 -15.30 -11.75
C HIS A 618 -16.00 -14.59 -10.60
N ARG A 619 -15.55 -14.86 -9.37
CA ARG A 619 -16.08 -14.24 -8.15
C ARG A 619 -15.00 -13.45 -7.44
N VAL A 620 -15.35 -12.22 -7.04
CA VAL A 620 -14.56 -11.47 -6.06
C VAL A 620 -14.76 -12.14 -4.70
N VAL A 621 -13.67 -12.53 -4.04
CA VAL A 621 -13.73 -13.33 -2.79
C VAL A 621 -13.41 -12.54 -1.53
N CYS A 622 -12.98 -11.29 -1.70
CA CYS A 622 -12.59 -10.41 -0.62
C CYS A 622 -13.47 -9.15 -0.61
N LEU A 623 -13.57 -8.49 0.53
CA LEU A 623 -14.27 -7.21 0.62
C LEU A 623 -13.50 -6.11 -0.11
N SER A 624 -14.20 -5.32 -0.91
CA SER A 624 -13.61 -4.15 -1.58
C SER A 624 -13.88 -2.88 -0.78
N THR A 625 -13.59 -2.89 0.52
CA THR A 625 -13.93 -1.80 1.45
C THR A 625 -13.13 -0.54 1.14
N THR A 626 -13.77 0.35 0.37
CA THR A 626 -13.35 1.74 0.23
C THR A 626 -13.68 2.54 1.50
N GLU A 627 -14.79 2.22 2.16
CA GLU A 627 -15.27 2.93 3.34
C GLU A 627 -14.85 2.26 4.66
N ILE A 628 -14.95 3.01 5.75
CA ILE A 628 -14.85 2.49 7.12
C ILE A 628 -16.27 2.19 7.60
N LYS A 629 -16.53 0.92 7.95
CA LYS A 629 -17.81 0.48 8.51
C LYS A 629 -17.72 0.41 10.03
N ALA A 630 -18.47 1.30 10.68
CA ALA A 630 -18.47 1.47 12.13
C ALA A 630 -19.60 0.68 12.82
N CYS A 631 -20.75 0.44 12.17
CA CYS A 631 -21.88 -0.29 12.75
C CYS A 631 -22.56 -1.28 11.78
N VAL A 632 -23.31 -2.24 12.34
CA VAL A 632 -24.23 -3.13 11.58
C VAL A 632 -25.35 -2.28 10.96
N GLY A 633 -25.49 -2.31 9.63
CA GLY A 633 -26.51 -1.57 8.88
C GLY A 633 -26.00 -0.34 8.12
N ASP A 634 -24.74 0.07 8.33
CA ASP A 634 -24.06 1.07 7.50
C ASP A 634 -23.81 0.49 6.10
N GLY A 635 -24.82 0.59 5.22
CA GLY A 635 -24.70 0.26 3.79
C GLY A 635 -25.75 -0.69 3.21
N GLU A 636 -26.92 -0.87 3.83
CA GLU A 636 -27.95 -1.78 3.28
C GLU A 636 -28.74 -1.22 2.06
N GLY A 637 -28.30 -0.12 1.44
CA GLY A 637 -29.02 0.52 0.32
C GLY A 637 -28.19 1.08 -0.84
N ASP A 638 -26.91 1.39 -0.64
CA ASP A 638 -26.05 1.93 -1.70
C ASP A 638 -24.97 0.91 -2.08
N VAL A 639 -24.86 0.62 -3.38
CA VAL A 639 -23.78 -0.21 -3.93
C VAL A 639 -22.46 0.47 -3.60
N GLU A 640 -21.67 -0.11 -2.70
CA GLU A 640 -20.37 0.45 -2.34
C GLU A 640 -19.51 0.64 -3.60
N PRO A 641 -19.00 1.85 -3.87
CA PRO A 641 -18.23 2.10 -5.06
C PRO A 641 -16.96 1.25 -5.04
N LEU A 642 -16.92 0.28 -5.95
CA LEU A 642 -15.75 -0.54 -6.24
C LEU A 642 -14.69 0.36 -6.86
N ARG A 643 -13.61 0.61 -6.13
CA ARG A 643 -12.45 1.32 -6.68
C ARG A 643 -11.83 0.58 -7.89
N PRO A 644 -11.43 1.29 -8.95
CA PRO A 644 -10.67 0.71 -10.06
C PRO A 644 -9.40 -0.03 -9.63
N VAL A 645 -9.07 -1.13 -10.29
CA VAL A 645 -7.76 -1.79 -10.24
C VAL A 645 -6.98 -1.39 -11.50
N HIS A 646 -5.87 -0.66 -11.34
CA HIS A 646 -5.10 -0.12 -12.48
C HIS A 646 -3.98 -1.04 -12.97
N SER A 647 -3.59 -2.02 -12.17
CA SER A 647 -2.70 -3.10 -12.59
C SER A 647 -3.10 -4.40 -11.91
N ALA A 648 -2.81 -5.53 -12.54
CA ALA A 648 -3.23 -6.83 -12.02
C ALA A 648 -2.21 -7.93 -12.31
N ILE A 649 -2.26 -8.99 -11.51
CA ILE A 649 -1.59 -10.26 -11.76
C ILE A 649 -2.67 -11.30 -12.07
N LEU A 650 -2.61 -11.86 -13.27
CA LEU A 650 -3.54 -12.87 -13.75
C LEU A 650 -2.82 -14.22 -13.75
N PHE A 651 -3.48 -15.24 -13.19
CA PHE A 651 -2.96 -16.60 -13.15
C PHE A 651 -3.73 -17.46 -14.14
N LEU A 652 -3.10 -17.71 -15.28
CA LEU A 652 -3.66 -18.47 -16.39
C LEU A 652 -3.37 -19.97 -16.19
N PRO A 653 -4.24 -20.86 -16.70
CA PRO A 653 -3.89 -22.27 -16.78
C PRO A 653 -2.63 -22.41 -17.67
N GLY A 654 -1.74 -23.32 -17.27
CA GLY A 654 -0.49 -23.59 -17.98
C GLY A 654 -0.67 -24.24 -19.34
#